data_AF-Q2UMU0-F1
#
_entry.id   AF-Q2UMU0-F1
#
_cell.length_a   1.000
_cell.length_b   1.000
_cell.length_c   1.000
_cell.angle_alpha   90.00
_cell.angle_beta   90.00
_cell.angle_gamma   90.00
#
_symmetry.space_group_name_H-M   'P 1'
#
loop_
_entity.id
_entity.type
_entity.pdbx_description
1 polymer ?
#
loop_
_entity_poly.entity_id
_entity_poly.type
_entity_poly.pdbx_seq_one_letter_code
_entity_poly.pdbx_strand_id
1 'polypeptide(L)'
;MASPRPPHNFGPQGYPLPNGATGPVPGATPLLPNNGRVIQNGPVRVLCIADVRGNLKSLNELAKQARADHIIHTGDFGFYDDTSLDRIAEKTLKHVAQYSPLLPENVKRAIAQTPPQQSIKQRFSPDQLPLSELSMLLDKRLTLDVPVYTVWGACEDVRVLEKFRSGEYKVNNLHIIDEANSRLLDIGGVKLRLLGLGGAVVMHKLFDNGEGKTTIAGGLGTMWTTLLQMGELIDTANRVYDPSETRIFVTHASPAREGMLNQLSVTLKADFSISAGLHFRYGSSYNEFSVNPSLDHYRGKLAASKASFNDVWETVRGEVEAAIASNEAQKTLLDNALDVVQKMPTIANGGNPFGGPTGPGNAAGQVDESAFKNMWNFNLADAAFGFLVLEIEAGRIATEMRAQGFNFAHRGGKPPVPAVAGQPNPPVPTGTPGVASPAARPAVPQFGQAQPVAGRPAAPQQPQPQPQQGQAKAPAAAPARTSPVPVIPKPATPQPSGPAASQHAPTSPEKAAEANGTSQPEKPSESPMPRPEKKQSNGLFVSNVDNEQAVRDLFPEEDKAKIVKLDKWGKYNHVVMFNSVEEAKAALDRQPPEHKKPTPPGQPRKPNIKFFEDRGSHRGNAGTWQSSNRGGNTSQRGYQSGGASDSEGGRGRGGFSGRGRGRGDRGRGGRGGRGGFNKGGPTSDSPAPSTSTPSGEKPAAAGDA
;
A
#
# COMPACT_ATOMS: atom_id res chain seq x y z
N MET A 1 -51.34 -31.27 -41.15
CA MET A 1 -49.97 -31.07 -41.69
C MET A 1 -49.67 -29.57 -41.68
N ALA A 2 -48.51 -29.15 -41.16
CA ALA A 2 -47.90 -27.85 -41.44
C ALA A 2 -46.46 -27.86 -40.89
N SER A 3 -45.45 -27.69 -41.75
CA SER A 3 -44.04 -27.68 -41.33
C SER A 3 -43.57 -26.25 -41.07
N PRO A 4 -42.91 -25.94 -39.93
CA PRO A 4 -42.35 -24.61 -39.69
C PRO A 4 -41.13 -24.34 -40.58
N ARG A 5 -40.91 -23.08 -40.94
CA ARG A 5 -39.74 -22.61 -41.71
C ARG A 5 -38.55 -22.28 -40.78
N PRO A 6 -37.30 -22.38 -41.25
CA PRO A 6 -36.12 -22.03 -40.46
C PRO A 6 -35.96 -20.52 -40.24
N PRO A 7 -35.23 -20.08 -39.18
CA PRO A 7 -35.04 -18.67 -38.87
C PRO A 7 -34.01 -17.97 -39.78
N HIS A 8 -34.20 -16.68 -40.02
CA HIS A 8 -33.22 -15.84 -40.72
C HIS A 8 -32.08 -15.38 -39.82
N ASN A 9 -30.87 -15.31 -40.39
CA ASN A 9 -29.68 -14.78 -39.74
C ASN A 9 -29.42 -13.35 -40.22
N PHE A 10 -29.34 -12.37 -39.30
CA PHE A 10 -29.07 -10.97 -39.62
C PHE A 10 -27.60 -10.63 -39.31
N GLY A 11 -26.80 -10.39 -40.34
CA GLY A 11 -25.44 -9.86 -40.20
C GLY A 11 -25.43 -8.32 -40.13
N PRO A 12 -24.46 -7.72 -39.41
CA PRO A 12 -24.35 -6.26 -39.31
C PRO A 12 -23.83 -5.64 -40.61
N GLN A 13 -24.42 -4.52 -41.03
CA GLN A 13 -23.90 -3.68 -42.13
C GLN A 13 -22.89 -2.65 -41.60
N GLY A 14 -21.79 -2.45 -42.32
CA GLY A 14 -20.80 -1.40 -42.08
C GLY A 14 -19.94 -1.19 -43.33
N TYR A 15 -19.75 0.07 -43.74
CA TYR A 15 -19.04 0.41 -44.98
C TYR A 15 -17.50 0.32 -44.81
N PRO A 16 -16.77 -0.35 -45.73
CA PRO A 16 -15.35 -0.14 -45.90
C PRO A 16 -15.09 1.05 -46.86
N LEU A 17 -14.21 1.96 -46.47
CA LEU A 17 -13.63 2.94 -47.40
C LEU A 17 -12.43 2.31 -48.15
N PRO A 18 -12.22 2.63 -49.44
CA PRO A 18 -11.14 2.03 -50.21
C PRO A 18 -9.79 2.67 -49.86
N ASN A 19 -8.80 1.84 -49.55
CA ASN A 19 -7.39 2.26 -49.55
C ASN A 19 -6.62 1.42 -50.58
N GLY A 20 -5.78 2.08 -51.37
CA GLY A 20 -5.27 1.51 -52.62
C GLY A 20 -4.11 0.53 -52.44
N ALA A 21 -4.33 -0.73 -52.82
CA ALA A 21 -3.27 -1.70 -53.12
C ALA A 21 -3.62 -2.43 -54.42
N THR A 22 -2.69 -2.46 -55.38
CA THR A 22 -2.88 -3.17 -56.66
C THR A 22 -2.87 -4.68 -56.46
N GLY A 23 -3.63 -5.40 -57.30
CA GLY A 23 -3.85 -6.84 -57.14
C GLY A 23 -2.60 -7.71 -57.31
N PRO A 24 -2.66 -8.99 -56.87
CA PRO A 24 -1.52 -9.89 -56.86
C PRO A 24 -1.00 -10.22 -58.27
N VAL A 25 0.32 -10.38 -58.38
CA VAL A 25 1.02 -10.67 -59.64
C VAL A 25 0.65 -12.09 -60.15
N PRO A 26 0.23 -12.26 -61.41
CA PRO A 26 -0.04 -13.58 -61.98
C PRO A 26 1.19 -14.50 -61.92
N GLY A 27 1.00 -15.72 -61.40
CA GLY A 27 2.06 -16.73 -61.26
C GLY A 27 2.50 -17.02 -59.82
N ALA A 28 2.15 -16.16 -58.85
CA ALA A 28 2.38 -16.45 -57.44
C ALA A 28 1.35 -17.48 -56.90
N THR A 29 1.70 -18.77 -56.90
CA THR A 29 0.90 -19.79 -56.17
C THR A 29 0.91 -19.48 -54.68
N PRO A 30 -0.27 -19.38 -54.02
CA PRO A 30 -0.33 -19.26 -52.56
C PRO A 30 0.32 -20.47 -51.89
N LEU A 31 1.23 -20.22 -50.92
CA LEU A 31 1.72 -21.28 -50.05
C LEU A 31 0.55 -21.88 -49.28
N LEU A 32 0.36 -23.20 -49.38
CA LEU A 32 -0.78 -23.89 -48.77
C LEU A 32 -0.83 -23.62 -47.26
N PRO A 33 -1.96 -23.13 -46.71
CA PRO A 33 -2.04 -22.73 -45.31
C PRO A 33 -2.25 -23.94 -44.39
N ASN A 34 -1.25 -24.82 -44.27
CA ASN A 34 -1.09 -25.76 -43.14
C ASN A 34 0.27 -26.52 -43.13
N ASN A 35 1.40 -25.83 -43.34
CA ASN A 35 2.72 -26.40 -43.05
C ASN A 35 2.98 -26.49 -41.52
N GLY A 36 2.40 -27.50 -40.88
CA GLY A 36 2.80 -28.01 -39.55
C GLY A 36 2.59 -27.09 -38.33
N ARG A 37 2.24 -25.81 -38.52
CA ARG A 37 1.91 -24.90 -37.41
C ARG A 37 0.61 -25.35 -36.74
N VAL A 38 0.73 -25.83 -35.50
CA VAL A 38 -0.39 -25.83 -34.55
C VAL A 38 -0.74 -24.36 -34.27
N ILE A 39 -1.76 -23.85 -34.97
CA ILE A 39 -2.39 -22.60 -34.57
C ILE A 39 -3.16 -22.91 -33.27
N GLN A 40 -2.75 -22.27 -32.17
CA GLN A 40 -3.39 -22.42 -30.87
C GLN A 40 -4.73 -21.68 -30.88
N ASN A 41 -5.74 -22.32 -31.50
CA ASN A 41 -7.10 -21.80 -31.61
C ASN A 41 -7.79 -21.84 -30.24
N GLY A 42 -7.68 -20.73 -29.50
CA GLY A 42 -8.37 -20.47 -28.24
C GLY A 42 -7.95 -19.13 -27.65
N PRO A 43 -8.59 -18.69 -26.56
CA PRO A 43 -8.15 -17.52 -25.81
C PRO A 43 -6.77 -17.76 -25.18
N VAL A 44 -5.89 -16.75 -25.23
CA VAL A 44 -4.63 -16.76 -24.48
C VAL A 44 -4.93 -16.34 -23.03
N ARG A 45 -4.43 -17.06 -22.04
CA ARG A 45 -4.72 -16.82 -20.62
C ARG A 45 -3.48 -16.37 -19.87
N VAL A 46 -3.50 -15.15 -19.33
CA VAL A 46 -2.42 -14.57 -18.53
C VAL A 46 -2.81 -14.63 -17.06
N LEU A 47 -2.07 -15.38 -16.26
CA LEU A 47 -2.26 -15.51 -14.82
C LEU A 47 -1.61 -14.33 -14.09
N CYS A 48 -2.39 -13.57 -13.34
CA CYS A 48 -1.93 -12.45 -12.52
C CYS A 48 -1.96 -12.81 -11.02
N ILE A 49 -0.80 -12.81 -10.38
CA ILE A 49 -0.58 -13.22 -8.98
C ILE A 49 0.37 -12.27 -8.23
N ALA A 50 0.32 -12.31 -6.91
CA ALA A 50 1.20 -11.54 -6.02
C ALA A 50 1.76 -12.44 -4.92
N ASP A 51 2.86 -12.02 -4.30
CA ASP A 51 3.30 -12.53 -3.00
C ASP A 51 3.54 -14.06 -2.96
N VAL A 52 4.23 -14.64 -3.96
CA VAL A 52 4.62 -16.07 -3.91
C VAL A 52 5.72 -16.38 -2.89
N ARG A 53 6.41 -15.34 -2.38
CA ARG A 53 7.33 -15.36 -1.22
C ARG A 53 8.31 -16.53 -1.23
N GLY A 54 8.94 -16.79 -2.37
CA GLY A 54 9.98 -17.79 -2.54
C GLY A 54 9.50 -19.22 -2.83
N ASN A 55 8.19 -19.52 -2.80
CA ASN A 55 7.64 -20.78 -3.31
C ASN A 55 7.45 -20.69 -4.82
N LEU A 56 8.55 -20.75 -5.55
CA LEU A 56 8.61 -20.57 -6.99
C LEU A 56 8.04 -21.78 -7.75
N LYS A 57 8.07 -22.97 -7.15
CA LYS A 57 7.41 -24.17 -7.68
C LYS A 57 5.90 -23.99 -7.81
N SER A 58 5.27 -23.20 -6.92
CA SER A 58 3.84 -22.90 -7.01
C SER A 58 3.44 -22.16 -8.30
N LEU A 59 4.37 -21.42 -8.95
CA LEU A 59 4.11 -20.74 -10.22
C LEU A 59 3.64 -21.73 -11.30
N ASN A 60 4.30 -22.88 -11.42
CA ASN A 60 3.93 -23.92 -12.38
C ASN A 60 2.62 -24.63 -12.02
N GLU A 61 2.34 -24.80 -10.72
CA GLU A 61 1.12 -25.43 -10.22
C GLU A 61 -0.09 -24.52 -10.46
N LEU A 62 0.06 -23.22 -10.18
CA LEU A 62 -0.94 -22.19 -10.45
C LEU A 62 -1.15 -21.98 -11.95
N ALA A 63 -0.10 -21.98 -12.79
CA ALA A 63 -0.22 -21.91 -14.25
C ALA A 63 -1.09 -23.07 -14.79
N LYS A 64 -0.83 -24.30 -14.33
CA LYS A 64 -1.61 -25.50 -14.70
C LYS A 64 -3.06 -25.42 -14.18
N GLN A 65 -3.26 -24.95 -12.95
CA GLN A 65 -4.60 -24.76 -12.38
C GLN A 65 -5.41 -23.67 -13.10
N ALA A 66 -4.76 -22.58 -13.52
CA ALA A 66 -5.38 -21.48 -14.26
C ALA A 66 -5.51 -21.77 -15.76
N ARG A 67 -4.79 -22.77 -16.29
CA ARG A 67 -4.57 -23.02 -17.73
C ARG A 67 -4.04 -21.75 -18.41
N ALA A 68 -2.93 -21.24 -17.90
CA ALA A 68 -2.33 -19.99 -18.34
C ALA A 68 -1.08 -20.22 -19.21
N ASP A 69 -0.93 -19.41 -20.25
CA ASP A 69 0.19 -19.40 -21.20
C ASP A 69 1.31 -18.45 -20.73
N HIS A 70 1.00 -17.50 -19.85
CA HIS A 70 1.91 -16.51 -19.28
C HIS A 70 1.55 -16.20 -17.82
N ILE A 71 2.52 -15.72 -17.03
CA ILE A 71 2.31 -15.16 -15.69
C ILE A 71 2.74 -13.68 -15.65
N ILE A 72 1.95 -12.83 -15.02
CA ILE A 72 2.36 -11.51 -14.52
C ILE A 72 2.35 -11.56 -12.99
N HIS A 73 3.44 -11.11 -12.36
CA HIS A 73 3.64 -11.19 -10.93
C HIS A 73 4.03 -9.83 -10.31
N THR A 74 3.29 -9.39 -9.28
CA THR A 74 3.38 -8.03 -8.71
C THR A 74 4.31 -7.93 -7.48
N GLY A 75 5.44 -8.62 -7.50
CA GLY A 75 6.46 -8.54 -6.44
C GLY A 75 6.22 -9.44 -5.22
N ASP A 76 7.20 -9.45 -4.32
CA ASP A 76 7.41 -10.44 -3.25
C ASP A 76 7.60 -11.84 -3.86
N PHE A 77 8.49 -11.91 -4.87
CA PHE A 77 8.78 -13.13 -5.63
C PHE A 77 9.61 -14.12 -4.80
N GLY A 78 10.56 -13.61 -4.01
CA GLY A 78 11.61 -14.38 -3.36
C GLY A 78 12.95 -14.24 -4.07
N PHE A 79 13.33 -13.03 -4.48
CA PHE A 79 14.69 -12.68 -4.89
C PHE A 79 15.63 -12.71 -3.68
N TYR A 80 15.95 -13.93 -3.24
CA TYR A 80 16.88 -14.26 -2.19
C TYR A 80 17.79 -15.40 -2.66
N ASP A 81 19.11 -15.24 -2.52
CA ASP A 81 20.10 -16.28 -2.79
C ASP A 81 20.64 -16.87 -1.47
N ASP A 82 21.48 -17.91 -1.56
CA ASP A 82 22.04 -18.61 -0.40
C ASP A 82 22.85 -17.68 0.55
N THR A 83 23.24 -16.49 0.08
CA THR A 83 23.98 -15.48 0.85
C THR A 83 23.09 -14.31 1.35
N SER A 84 21.80 -14.30 1.00
CA SER A 84 20.85 -13.26 1.45
C SER A 84 20.54 -13.34 2.95
N LEU A 85 20.63 -14.52 3.57
CA LEU A 85 20.32 -14.72 4.99
C LEU A 85 21.23 -13.90 5.91
N ASP A 86 22.48 -13.66 5.52
CA ASP A 86 23.40 -12.81 6.29
C ASP A 86 23.08 -11.32 6.16
N ARG A 87 22.55 -10.88 5.01
CA ARG A 87 22.24 -9.47 4.72
C ARG A 87 20.91 -8.98 5.30
N ILE A 88 19.89 -9.83 5.32
CA ILE A 88 18.54 -9.46 5.81
C ILE A 88 18.55 -9.04 7.29
N ALA A 89 17.94 -7.91 7.66
CA ALA A 89 17.85 -7.50 9.06
C ALA A 89 16.89 -8.40 9.86
N GLU A 90 17.18 -8.62 11.15
CA GLU A 90 16.38 -9.49 12.04
C GLU A 90 14.87 -9.13 12.06
N LYS A 91 14.53 -7.84 12.01
CA LYS A 91 13.12 -7.38 11.92
C LYS A 91 12.47 -7.84 10.61
N THR A 92 13.17 -7.74 9.50
CA THR A 92 12.71 -8.13 8.16
C THR A 92 12.63 -9.64 8.04
N LEU A 93 13.65 -10.36 8.51
CA LEU A 93 13.68 -11.83 8.58
C LEU A 93 12.50 -12.38 9.40
N LYS A 94 12.15 -11.74 10.52
CA LYS A 94 10.96 -12.09 11.32
C LYS A 94 9.65 -11.91 10.54
N HIS A 95 9.55 -10.86 9.72
CA HIS A 95 8.38 -10.60 8.87
C HIS A 95 8.29 -11.61 7.70
N VAL A 96 9.38 -11.82 6.97
CA VAL A 96 9.47 -12.83 5.88
C VAL A 96 9.13 -14.21 6.42
N ALA A 97 9.70 -14.61 7.56
CA ALA A 97 9.41 -15.90 8.18
C ALA A 97 7.94 -16.05 8.63
N GLN A 98 7.31 -14.99 9.13
CA GLN A 98 5.90 -15.01 9.52
C GLN A 98 4.97 -15.36 8.35
N TYR A 99 5.25 -14.85 7.15
CA TYR A 99 4.40 -15.04 5.97
C TYR A 99 4.90 -16.11 4.99
N SER A 100 6.16 -16.53 5.07
CA SER A 100 6.79 -17.49 4.13
C SER A 100 5.97 -18.79 3.96
N PRO A 101 5.54 -19.17 2.75
CA PRO A 101 4.90 -20.46 2.50
C PRO A 101 5.84 -21.65 2.69
N LEU A 102 7.16 -21.43 2.66
CA LEU A 102 8.17 -22.48 2.82
C LEU A 102 8.35 -22.94 4.28
N LEU A 103 7.96 -22.12 5.27
CA LEU A 103 8.18 -22.43 6.68
C LEU A 103 7.00 -23.17 7.34
N PRO A 104 7.24 -24.33 7.98
CA PRO A 104 6.26 -25.00 8.82
C PRO A 104 5.76 -24.12 9.97
N GLU A 105 4.48 -24.24 10.29
CA GLU A 105 3.78 -23.40 11.26
C GLU A 105 4.35 -23.52 12.71
N ASN A 106 4.99 -24.63 13.07
CA ASN A 106 5.75 -24.75 14.32
C ASN A 106 7.03 -23.90 14.32
N VAL A 107 7.73 -23.80 13.18
CA VAL A 107 8.93 -22.95 13.01
C VAL A 107 8.52 -21.48 13.06
N LYS A 108 7.45 -21.10 12.33
CA LYS A 108 6.85 -19.75 12.39
C LYS A 108 6.57 -19.30 13.81
N ARG A 109 5.90 -20.14 14.62
CA ARG A 109 5.61 -19.83 16.03
C ARG A 109 6.88 -19.73 16.88
N ALA A 110 7.88 -20.57 16.64
CA ALA A 110 9.15 -20.50 17.37
C ALA A 110 9.91 -19.19 17.07
N ILE A 111 9.91 -18.74 15.80
CA ILE A 111 10.49 -17.45 15.36
C ILE A 111 9.70 -16.26 15.90
N ALA A 112 8.36 -16.32 15.85
CA ALA A 112 7.49 -15.30 16.44
C ALA A 112 7.78 -15.09 17.94
N GLN A 113 8.05 -16.19 18.66
CA GLN A 113 8.42 -16.21 20.08
C GLN A 113 9.89 -15.83 20.37
N THR A 114 10.78 -15.71 19.37
CA THR A 114 12.16 -15.24 19.61
C THR A 114 12.14 -13.80 20.18
N PRO A 115 12.73 -13.55 21.37
CA PRO A 115 12.83 -12.22 21.96
C PRO A 115 13.68 -11.27 21.09
N PRO A 116 13.43 -9.95 21.08
CA PRO A 116 14.20 -8.99 20.27
C PRO A 116 15.72 -8.95 20.56
N GLN A 117 16.16 -9.48 21.70
CA GLN A 117 17.56 -9.58 22.10
C GLN A 117 18.27 -10.84 21.57
N GLN A 118 17.56 -11.76 20.92
CA GLN A 118 18.11 -13.00 20.36
C GLN A 118 18.03 -12.96 18.84
N SER A 119 19.15 -13.25 18.18
CA SER A 119 19.21 -13.41 16.72
C SER A 119 18.40 -14.63 16.28
N ILE A 120 17.60 -14.49 15.22
CA ILE A 120 16.92 -15.61 14.56
C ILE A 120 17.97 -16.46 13.81
N LYS A 121 18.94 -15.81 13.16
CA LYS A 121 20.04 -16.46 12.41
C LYS A 121 20.92 -17.36 13.28
N GLN A 122 21.10 -17.02 14.56
CA GLN A 122 21.86 -17.84 15.52
C GLN A 122 21.03 -19.00 16.11
N ARG A 123 19.69 -18.97 15.96
CA ARG A 123 18.76 -19.90 16.63
C ARG A 123 18.25 -21.02 15.71
N PHE A 124 18.34 -20.84 14.40
CA PHE A 124 17.91 -21.78 13.37
C PHE A 124 19.02 -21.90 12.30
N SER A 125 19.26 -23.09 11.76
CA SER A 125 20.21 -23.23 10.64
C SER A 125 19.65 -22.62 9.34
N PRO A 126 20.48 -22.32 8.33
CA PRO A 126 19.99 -21.86 7.02
C PRO A 126 18.95 -22.81 6.41
N ASP A 127 19.12 -24.13 6.55
CA ASP A 127 18.16 -25.16 6.08
C ASP A 127 16.80 -25.12 6.80
N GLN A 128 16.75 -24.51 8.00
CA GLN A 128 15.53 -24.27 8.77
C GLN A 128 14.90 -22.90 8.46
N LEU A 129 15.59 -22.05 7.68
CA LEU A 129 15.14 -20.73 7.24
C LEU A 129 15.19 -20.56 5.70
N PRO A 130 14.64 -21.48 4.88
CA PRO A 130 14.58 -21.31 3.44
C PRO A 130 13.81 -20.02 3.08
N LEU A 131 14.53 -19.06 2.50
CA LEU A 131 13.97 -17.77 2.08
C LEU A 131 13.36 -17.84 0.67
N SER A 132 13.87 -18.72 -0.19
CA SER A 132 13.41 -18.91 -1.56
C SER A 132 13.88 -20.24 -2.17
N GLU A 133 13.15 -20.73 -3.16
CA GLU A 133 13.56 -21.79 -4.09
C GLU A 133 14.40 -21.24 -5.26
N LEU A 134 14.76 -19.95 -5.28
CA LEU A 134 15.50 -19.30 -6.39
C LEU A 134 16.78 -20.03 -6.80
N SER A 135 17.55 -20.54 -5.85
CA SER A 135 18.78 -21.29 -6.12
C SER A 135 18.51 -22.53 -6.99
N MET A 136 17.31 -23.13 -6.88
CA MET A 136 16.86 -24.25 -7.73
C MET A 136 16.48 -23.82 -9.15
N LEU A 137 16.05 -22.56 -9.36
CA LEU A 137 15.88 -22.01 -10.72
C LEU A 137 17.22 -21.68 -11.37
N LEU A 138 18.20 -21.21 -10.59
CA LEU A 138 19.54 -20.86 -11.07
C LEU A 138 20.34 -22.12 -11.47
N ASP A 139 20.28 -23.18 -10.66
CA ASP A 139 20.92 -24.48 -10.97
C ASP A 139 20.07 -25.42 -11.85
N LYS A 140 18.83 -25.02 -12.17
CA LYS A 140 17.87 -25.73 -13.04
C LYS A 140 17.30 -27.03 -12.46
N ARG A 141 17.41 -27.29 -11.14
CA ARG A 141 16.58 -28.31 -10.45
C ARG A 141 15.08 -27.98 -10.49
N LEU A 142 14.74 -26.70 -10.70
CA LEU A 142 13.41 -26.20 -11.01
C LEU A 142 13.48 -25.39 -12.32
N THR A 143 12.40 -25.41 -13.10
CA THR A 143 12.25 -24.60 -14.33
C THR A 143 10.87 -23.97 -14.36
N LEU A 144 10.71 -22.80 -14.97
CA LEU A 144 9.41 -22.15 -15.16
C LEU A 144 8.76 -22.66 -16.45
N ASP A 145 7.59 -23.29 -16.33
CA ASP A 145 6.91 -23.96 -17.45
C ASP A 145 6.37 -22.98 -18.50
N VAL A 146 6.11 -21.73 -18.09
CA VAL A 146 5.59 -20.63 -18.91
C VAL A 146 6.37 -19.32 -18.64
N PRO A 147 6.37 -18.33 -19.55
CA PRO A 147 6.99 -17.03 -19.31
C PRO A 147 6.39 -16.30 -18.10
N VAL A 148 7.26 -15.91 -17.16
CA VAL A 148 6.92 -15.18 -15.94
C VAL A 148 7.47 -13.76 -16.00
N TYR A 149 6.59 -12.78 -16.01
CA TYR A 149 6.88 -11.36 -16.04
C TYR A 149 6.71 -10.78 -14.63
N THR A 150 7.78 -10.32 -13.96
CA THR A 150 7.71 -9.89 -12.55
C THR A 150 8.38 -8.56 -12.27
N VAL A 151 7.78 -7.77 -11.38
CA VAL A 151 8.49 -6.74 -10.59
C VAL A 151 9.01 -7.37 -9.28
N TRP A 152 9.74 -6.62 -8.46
CA TRP A 152 10.02 -6.99 -7.06
C TRP A 152 9.07 -6.30 -6.08
N GLY A 153 8.93 -6.87 -4.89
CA GLY A 153 8.05 -6.42 -3.82
C GLY A 153 8.75 -5.60 -2.76
N ALA A 154 8.29 -5.72 -1.52
CA ALA A 154 8.79 -4.96 -0.37
C ALA A 154 9.88 -5.70 0.41
N CYS A 155 9.85 -7.03 0.42
CA CYS A 155 10.73 -7.88 1.23
C CYS A 155 11.57 -8.83 0.36
N GLU A 156 12.60 -8.28 -0.29
CA GLU A 156 13.52 -9.00 -1.20
C GLU A 156 14.96 -8.43 -1.10
N ASP A 157 15.96 -9.05 -1.73
CA ASP A 157 17.36 -8.62 -1.65
C ASP A 157 17.82 -7.89 -2.92
N VAL A 158 18.12 -6.59 -2.78
CA VAL A 158 18.63 -5.71 -3.84
C VAL A 158 19.84 -6.31 -4.56
N ARG A 159 20.73 -7.02 -3.84
CA ARG A 159 21.94 -7.58 -4.46
C ARG A 159 21.63 -8.74 -5.40
N VAL A 160 20.53 -9.47 -5.19
CA VAL A 160 20.06 -10.51 -6.10
C VAL A 160 19.47 -9.91 -7.37
N LEU A 161 18.71 -8.80 -7.23
CA LEU A 161 18.17 -8.07 -8.37
C LEU A 161 19.26 -7.39 -9.22
N GLU A 162 20.28 -6.81 -8.60
CA GLU A 162 21.43 -6.25 -9.31
C GLU A 162 22.23 -7.32 -10.09
N LYS A 163 22.27 -8.57 -9.61
CA LYS A 163 22.83 -9.72 -10.37
C LYS A 163 21.99 -10.10 -11.58
N PHE A 164 20.67 -10.00 -11.51
CA PHE A 164 19.81 -10.18 -12.69
C PHE A 164 19.97 -9.01 -13.68
N ARG A 165 20.09 -7.77 -13.19
CA ARG A 165 20.31 -6.58 -14.01
C ARG A 165 21.68 -6.57 -14.70
N SER A 166 22.72 -7.08 -14.06
CA SER A 166 24.05 -7.27 -14.67
C SER A 166 24.13 -8.47 -15.63
N GLY A 167 23.16 -9.39 -15.57
CA GLY A 167 23.19 -10.67 -16.30
C GLY A 167 24.05 -11.76 -15.65
N GLU A 168 24.61 -11.54 -14.45
CA GLU A 168 25.26 -12.58 -13.63
C GLU A 168 24.27 -13.71 -13.30
N TYR A 169 23.03 -13.36 -12.97
CA TYR A 169 21.93 -14.29 -12.76
C TYR A 169 20.98 -14.29 -13.96
N LYS A 170 20.63 -15.50 -14.42
CA LYS A 170 19.72 -15.72 -15.55
C LYS A 170 18.94 -17.01 -15.36
N VAL A 171 17.61 -16.91 -15.44
CA VAL A 171 16.68 -18.04 -15.37
C VAL A 171 15.86 -18.06 -16.67
N ASN A 172 15.70 -19.25 -17.27
CA ASN A 172 14.87 -19.39 -18.47
C ASN A 172 13.41 -19.09 -18.15
N ASN A 173 12.69 -18.44 -19.08
CA ASN A 173 11.32 -17.97 -18.92
C ASN A 173 11.09 -16.94 -17.79
N LEU A 174 12.11 -16.48 -17.06
CA LEU A 174 11.99 -15.37 -16.10
C LEU A 174 12.30 -14.04 -16.78
N HIS A 175 11.38 -13.09 -16.67
CA HIS A 175 11.49 -11.76 -17.23
C HIS A 175 11.20 -10.72 -16.14
N ILE A 176 12.27 -10.14 -15.57
CA ILE A 176 12.10 -8.97 -14.73
C ILE A 176 11.66 -7.79 -15.62
N ILE A 177 10.70 -7.02 -15.10
CA ILE A 177 10.20 -5.77 -15.67
C ILE A 177 10.43 -4.69 -14.62
N ASP A 178 11.01 -3.59 -15.05
CA ASP A 178 11.48 -2.52 -14.17
C ASP A 178 11.41 -1.15 -14.88
N GLU A 179 11.88 -0.11 -14.19
CA GLU A 179 11.91 1.25 -14.70
C GLU A 179 12.63 1.41 -16.05
N ALA A 180 13.65 0.59 -16.34
CA ALA A 180 14.42 0.64 -17.59
C ALA A 180 13.86 -0.30 -18.68
N ASN A 181 13.24 -1.42 -18.28
CA ASN A 181 12.92 -2.56 -19.13
C ASN A 181 11.40 -2.85 -19.18
N SER A 182 10.71 -2.22 -20.13
CA SER A 182 9.35 -2.65 -20.51
C SER A 182 9.36 -3.99 -21.28
N ARG A 183 8.21 -4.67 -21.33
CA ARG A 183 8.00 -5.86 -22.20
C ARG A 183 6.76 -5.68 -23.07
N LEU A 184 6.76 -6.30 -24.25
CA LEU A 184 5.62 -6.38 -25.15
C LEU A 184 5.20 -7.85 -25.30
N LEU A 185 3.93 -8.14 -25.13
CA LEU A 185 3.31 -9.44 -25.43
C LEU A 185 2.29 -9.22 -26.55
N ASP A 186 2.52 -9.81 -27.72
CA ASP A 186 1.55 -9.80 -28.83
C ASP A 186 0.75 -11.12 -28.78
N ILE A 187 -0.45 -11.06 -28.21
CA ILE A 187 -1.24 -12.24 -27.81
C ILE A 187 -2.74 -12.01 -27.97
N GLY A 188 -3.48 -13.03 -28.44
CA GLY A 188 -4.95 -12.98 -28.55
C GLY A 188 -5.53 -11.85 -29.43
N GLY A 189 -4.69 -11.18 -30.24
CA GLY A 189 -5.06 -10.01 -31.04
C GLY A 189 -4.92 -8.66 -30.32
N VAL A 190 -4.23 -8.59 -29.17
CA VAL A 190 -3.79 -7.34 -28.53
C VAL A 190 -2.28 -7.34 -28.31
N LYS A 191 -1.70 -6.14 -28.37
CA LYS A 191 -0.33 -5.88 -27.91
C LYS A 191 -0.37 -5.38 -26.46
N LEU A 192 0.08 -6.17 -25.48
CA LEU A 192 0.20 -5.73 -24.08
C LEU A 192 1.60 -5.18 -23.79
N ARG A 193 1.70 -3.87 -23.55
CA ARG A 193 2.90 -3.20 -23.08
C ARG A 193 2.93 -3.22 -21.55
N LEU A 194 3.81 -4.02 -20.98
CA LEU A 194 4.03 -4.11 -19.54
C LEU A 194 5.08 -3.09 -19.09
N LEU A 195 4.72 -2.25 -18.12
CA LEU A 195 5.53 -1.19 -17.51
C LEU A 195 5.70 -1.52 -16.02
N GLY A 196 6.93 -1.65 -15.53
CA GLY A 196 7.22 -2.20 -14.19
C GLY A 196 7.70 -1.16 -13.18
N LEU A 197 7.19 -1.20 -11.95
CA LEU A 197 7.75 -0.47 -10.80
C LEU A 197 7.71 -1.29 -9.52
N GLY A 198 8.87 -1.83 -9.13
CA GLY A 198 9.00 -2.62 -7.90
C GLY A 198 9.20 -1.79 -6.64
N GLY A 199 9.16 -2.47 -5.49
CA GLY A 199 9.40 -1.86 -4.18
C GLY A 199 8.13 -1.40 -3.45
N ALA A 200 8.27 -1.16 -2.14
CA ALA A 200 7.28 -0.39 -1.38
C ALA A 200 7.46 1.12 -1.62
N VAL A 201 6.37 1.87 -1.75
CA VAL A 201 6.41 3.35 -1.67
C VAL A 201 6.55 3.74 -0.21
N VAL A 202 7.64 4.45 0.12
CA VAL A 202 7.94 4.91 1.48
C VAL A 202 8.42 6.36 1.39
N MET A 203 7.57 7.32 1.81
CA MET A 203 7.76 8.76 1.55
C MET A 203 9.14 9.29 1.98
N HIS A 204 9.66 8.86 3.13
CA HIS A 204 10.97 9.28 3.65
C HIS A 204 12.17 8.53 3.03
N LYS A 205 11.94 7.66 2.04
CA LYS A 205 12.97 6.91 1.30
C LYS A 205 12.98 7.18 -0.21
N LEU A 206 12.11 8.07 -0.72
CA LEU A 206 12.02 8.36 -2.16
C LEU A 206 13.32 8.94 -2.78
N PHE A 207 14.25 9.36 -1.93
CA PHE A 207 15.53 9.99 -2.29
C PHE A 207 16.75 9.19 -1.78
N ASP A 208 16.55 7.95 -1.30
CA ASP A 208 17.57 7.05 -0.74
C ASP A 208 17.66 5.78 -1.60
N ASN A 209 18.81 5.45 -2.19
CA ASN A 209 18.99 4.18 -2.93
C ASN A 209 19.46 3.01 -2.03
N GLY A 210 19.87 3.28 -0.78
CA GLY A 210 20.34 2.28 0.17
C GLY A 210 21.63 1.57 -0.25
N GLU A 211 21.55 0.25 -0.41
CA GLU A 211 22.62 -0.62 -0.93
C GLU A 211 22.54 -0.82 -2.47
N GLY A 212 21.58 -0.17 -3.14
CA GLY A 212 21.44 -0.20 -4.60
C GLY A 212 22.65 0.41 -5.32
N LYS A 213 23.02 -0.16 -6.48
CA LYS A 213 24.11 0.33 -7.33
C LYS A 213 23.61 1.11 -8.53
N THR A 214 22.42 0.75 -9.02
CA THR A 214 21.71 1.40 -10.12
C THR A 214 20.53 2.20 -9.57
N THR A 215 19.45 2.34 -10.34
CA THR A 215 18.19 2.96 -9.91
C THR A 215 17.37 2.11 -8.94
N ILE A 216 17.58 0.78 -8.90
CA ILE A 216 16.92 -0.12 -7.93
C ILE A 216 17.33 0.28 -6.50
N ALA A 217 16.35 0.63 -5.66
CA ALA A 217 16.60 0.99 -4.27
C ALA A 217 16.20 -0.12 -3.29
N GLY A 218 17.10 -0.41 -2.34
CA GLY A 218 16.88 -1.44 -1.34
C GLY A 218 18.05 -1.62 -0.39
N GLY A 219 17.87 -2.43 0.64
CA GLY A 219 18.91 -2.73 1.64
C GLY A 219 18.35 -3.53 2.81
N LEU A 220 19.20 -4.31 3.47
CA LEU A 220 18.87 -5.17 4.63
C LEU A 220 17.66 -6.10 4.40
N GLY A 221 17.47 -6.55 3.16
CA GLY A 221 16.35 -7.40 2.72
C GLY A 221 15.00 -6.67 2.57
N THR A 222 15.00 -5.34 2.57
CA THR A 222 13.84 -4.49 2.25
C THR A 222 14.08 -3.73 0.95
N MET A 223 13.03 -3.57 0.14
CA MET A 223 13.07 -2.90 -1.16
C MET A 223 12.04 -1.77 -1.20
N TRP A 224 12.37 -0.67 -1.85
CA TRP A 224 11.49 0.49 -1.96
C TRP A 224 11.64 1.20 -3.30
N THR A 225 10.69 2.08 -3.61
CA THR A 225 10.67 2.87 -4.84
C THR A 225 11.28 4.25 -4.61
N THR A 226 12.12 4.73 -5.52
CA THR A 226 12.66 6.12 -5.51
C THR A 226 12.14 6.98 -6.65
N LEU A 227 12.31 8.30 -6.55
CA LEU A 227 11.99 9.22 -7.64
C LEU A 227 12.85 8.97 -8.89
N LEU A 228 14.10 8.51 -8.74
CA LEU A 228 14.93 8.15 -9.90
C LEU A 228 14.30 7.02 -10.72
N GLN A 229 13.72 6.01 -10.06
CA GLN A 229 12.98 4.95 -10.76
C GLN A 229 11.68 5.47 -11.39
N MET A 230 10.95 6.36 -10.72
CA MET A 230 9.75 6.96 -11.32
C MET A 230 10.12 7.76 -12.58
N GLY A 231 11.22 8.52 -12.54
CA GLY A 231 11.76 9.26 -13.68
C GLY A 231 12.21 8.38 -14.85
N GLU A 232 12.92 7.28 -14.56
CA GLU A 232 13.39 6.33 -15.58
C GLU A 232 12.23 5.57 -16.19
N LEU A 233 11.22 5.19 -15.39
CA LEU A 233 9.99 4.59 -15.89
C LEU A 233 9.21 5.55 -16.79
N ILE A 234 9.20 6.86 -16.50
CA ILE A 234 8.57 7.88 -17.36
C ILE A 234 9.31 8.03 -18.69
N ASP A 235 10.66 8.05 -18.70
CA ASP A 235 11.43 8.03 -19.95
C ASP A 235 11.12 6.78 -20.76
N THR A 236 11.29 5.59 -20.17
CA THR A 236 11.00 4.30 -20.79
C THR A 236 9.57 4.27 -21.35
N ALA A 237 8.59 4.75 -20.59
CA ALA A 237 7.19 4.81 -20.98
C ALA A 237 6.90 5.75 -22.16
N ASN A 238 7.62 6.86 -22.29
CA ASN A 238 7.53 7.76 -23.45
C ASN A 238 8.27 7.17 -24.66
N ARG A 239 9.47 6.66 -24.46
CA ARG A 239 10.37 6.05 -25.46
C ARG A 239 9.77 4.82 -26.15
N VAL A 240 8.86 4.08 -25.48
CA VAL A 240 8.16 2.91 -26.05
C VAL A 240 6.68 3.18 -26.38
N TYR A 241 6.25 4.43 -26.52
CA TYR A 241 4.84 4.75 -26.76
C TYR A 241 4.38 4.48 -28.22
N ASP A 242 3.63 3.39 -28.39
CA ASP A 242 2.80 3.10 -29.56
C ASP A 242 1.31 3.17 -29.14
N PRO A 243 0.46 4.03 -29.74
CA PRO A 243 -0.96 4.14 -29.38
C PRO A 243 -1.82 2.96 -29.85
N SER A 244 -1.25 1.95 -30.52
CA SER A 244 -1.89 0.66 -30.79
C SER A 244 -1.60 -0.41 -29.73
N GLU A 245 -0.81 -0.09 -28.70
CA GLU A 245 -0.52 -0.97 -27.56
C GLU A 245 -1.41 -0.67 -26.35
N THR A 246 -1.95 -1.71 -25.72
CA THR A 246 -2.60 -1.60 -24.41
C THR A 246 -1.55 -1.59 -23.31
N ARG A 247 -1.50 -0.53 -22.51
CA ARG A 247 -0.44 -0.24 -21.55
C ARG A 247 -0.86 -0.65 -20.15
N ILE A 248 -0.20 -1.67 -19.61
CA ILE A 248 -0.44 -2.20 -18.26
C ILE A 248 0.66 -1.71 -17.32
N PHE A 249 0.27 -0.99 -16.27
CA PHE A 249 1.17 -0.62 -15.19
C PHE A 249 1.20 -1.73 -14.13
N VAL A 250 2.32 -2.45 -14.07
CA VAL A 250 2.57 -3.53 -13.10
C VAL A 250 3.43 -2.96 -11.98
N THR A 251 2.92 -2.93 -10.75
CA THR A 251 3.66 -2.38 -9.60
C THR A 251 3.35 -3.13 -8.31
N HIS A 252 4.27 -3.16 -7.35
CA HIS A 252 3.98 -3.83 -6.08
C HIS A 252 3.01 -3.01 -5.21
N ALA A 253 3.34 -1.74 -4.94
CA ALA A 253 2.48 -0.87 -4.14
C ALA A 253 1.23 -0.42 -4.92
N SER A 254 0.05 -0.51 -4.30
CA SER A 254 -1.23 -0.26 -4.99
C SER A 254 -1.54 1.23 -5.21
N PRO A 255 -1.85 1.66 -6.45
CA PRO A 255 -2.39 3.00 -6.74
C PRO A 255 -3.68 3.35 -5.98
N ALA A 256 -4.40 2.36 -5.44
CA ALA A 256 -5.58 2.60 -4.58
C ALA A 256 -5.23 3.42 -3.33
N ARG A 257 -4.02 3.20 -2.79
CA ARG A 257 -3.51 3.83 -1.57
C ARG A 257 -2.58 5.00 -1.90
N GLU A 258 -1.65 4.79 -2.83
CA GLU A 258 -0.57 5.74 -3.11
C GLU A 258 -0.99 6.76 -4.17
N GLY A 259 -1.33 7.98 -3.75
CA GLY A 259 -1.76 9.07 -4.66
C GLY A 259 -0.72 9.42 -5.72
N MET A 260 0.58 9.32 -5.40
CA MET A 260 1.67 9.47 -6.38
C MET A 260 1.63 8.39 -7.47
N LEU A 261 1.41 7.12 -7.11
CA LEU A 261 1.32 6.03 -8.11
C LEU A 261 0.04 6.14 -8.94
N ASN A 262 -1.03 6.68 -8.35
CA ASN A 262 -2.26 7.00 -9.07
C ASN A 262 -1.99 8.05 -10.18
N GLN A 263 -1.35 9.17 -9.83
CA GLN A 263 -0.93 10.18 -10.81
C GLN A 263 0.07 9.63 -11.82
N LEU A 264 1.04 8.82 -11.36
CA LEU A 264 2.03 8.18 -12.23
C LEU A 264 1.35 7.27 -13.27
N SER A 265 0.33 6.50 -12.89
CA SER A 265 -0.45 5.66 -13.81
C SER A 265 -1.03 6.48 -14.98
N VAL A 266 -1.51 7.70 -14.70
CA VAL A 266 -2.00 8.65 -15.70
C VAL A 266 -0.86 9.19 -16.57
N THR A 267 0.26 9.61 -15.97
CA THR A 267 1.46 10.08 -16.71
C THR A 267 2.02 8.99 -17.65
N LEU A 268 2.03 7.74 -17.20
CA LEU A 268 2.46 6.57 -17.97
C LEU A 268 1.44 6.16 -19.05
N LYS A 269 0.28 6.83 -19.15
CA LYS A 269 -0.82 6.50 -20.06
C LYS A 269 -1.22 5.01 -19.95
N ALA A 270 -1.38 4.51 -18.72
CA ALA A 270 -1.80 3.14 -18.49
C ALA A 270 -3.32 3.01 -18.70
N ASP A 271 -3.75 2.03 -19.49
CA ASP A 271 -5.16 1.68 -19.64
C ASP A 271 -5.71 1.04 -18.35
N PHE A 272 -4.87 0.22 -17.69
CA PHE A 272 -5.13 -0.32 -16.37
C PHE A 272 -3.85 -0.65 -15.59
N SER A 273 -3.97 -0.73 -14.27
CA SER A 273 -2.90 -1.19 -13.37
C SER A 273 -3.17 -2.59 -12.81
N ILE A 274 -2.10 -3.31 -12.47
CA ILE A 274 -2.13 -4.56 -11.72
C ILE A 274 -1.12 -4.43 -10.57
N SER A 275 -1.57 -4.63 -9.33
CA SER A 275 -0.73 -4.44 -8.13
C SER A 275 -0.99 -5.39 -6.98
N ALA A 276 -0.07 -5.49 -6.03
CA ALA A 276 -0.23 -6.36 -4.87
C ALA A 276 -1.20 -5.75 -3.85
N GLY A 277 -2.15 -6.55 -3.39
CA GLY A 277 -3.00 -6.22 -2.25
C GLY A 277 -2.38 -6.72 -0.96
N LEU A 278 -1.87 -5.81 -0.12
CA LEU A 278 -1.19 -6.14 1.16
C LEU A 278 -2.00 -7.13 2.01
N HIS A 279 -1.61 -8.41 1.97
CA HIS A 279 -2.28 -9.57 2.58
C HIS A 279 -3.79 -9.69 2.24
N PHE A 280 -4.18 -9.28 1.03
CA PHE A 280 -5.55 -9.40 0.54
C PHE A 280 -5.93 -10.88 0.31
N ARG A 281 -7.08 -11.29 0.84
CA ARG A 281 -7.67 -12.64 0.63
C ARG A 281 -8.61 -12.71 -0.57
N TYR A 282 -8.99 -11.56 -1.09
CA TYR A 282 -9.81 -11.37 -2.28
C TYR A 282 -9.15 -10.23 -3.07
N GLY A 283 -8.99 -10.39 -4.38
CA GLY A 283 -8.62 -9.26 -5.21
C GLY A 283 -9.74 -8.22 -5.30
N SER A 284 -9.41 -7.04 -5.80
CA SER A 284 -10.40 -5.98 -6.08
C SER A 284 -10.12 -5.38 -7.46
N SER A 285 -11.13 -5.38 -8.32
CA SER A 285 -11.15 -4.57 -9.55
C SER A 285 -11.97 -3.31 -9.30
N TYR A 286 -11.42 -2.14 -9.59
CA TYR A 286 -12.10 -0.85 -9.38
C TYR A 286 -11.54 0.23 -10.33
N ASN A 287 -12.30 1.31 -10.51
CA ASN A 287 -11.81 2.60 -11.02
C ASN A 287 -12.08 3.69 -9.96
N GLU A 288 -11.40 4.83 -10.02
CA GLU A 288 -11.54 5.87 -8.99
C GLU A 288 -12.98 6.43 -8.90
N PHE A 289 -13.71 6.52 -10.02
CA PHE A 289 -15.14 6.90 -10.04
C PHE A 289 -16.05 5.95 -9.24
N SER A 290 -15.76 4.65 -9.20
CA SER A 290 -16.55 3.65 -8.47
C SER A 290 -16.35 3.64 -6.96
N VAL A 291 -15.25 4.23 -6.46
CA VAL A 291 -14.87 4.19 -5.03
C VAL A 291 -14.81 5.55 -4.35
N ASN A 292 -14.68 6.65 -5.09
CA ASN A 292 -14.72 8.01 -4.55
C ASN A 292 -16.15 8.59 -4.69
N PRO A 293 -16.70 9.25 -3.65
CA PRO A 293 -18.05 9.83 -3.71
C PRO A 293 -18.18 11.04 -4.64
N SER A 294 -17.07 11.66 -5.04
CA SER A 294 -17.02 12.74 -6.03
C SER A 294 -15.62 12.89 -6.62
N LEU A 295 -15.52 13.63 -7.74
CA LEU A 295 -14.24 14.03 -8.33
C LEU A 295 -13.40 14.90 -7.39
N ASP A 296 -14.03 15.74 -6.55
CA ASP A 296 -13.34 16.57 -5.55
C ASP A 296 -12.76 15.75 -4.39
N HIS A 297 -13.37 14.60 -4.05
CA HIS A 297 -12.78 13.66 -3.09
C HIS A 297 -11.49 13.04 -3.65
N TYR A 298 -11.50 12.67 -4.94
CA TYR A 298 -10.30 12.18 -5.64
C TYR A 298 -9.22 13.28 -5.80
N ARG A 299 -9.60 14.53 -6.12
CA ARG A 299 -8.70 15.70 -6.04
C ARG A 299 -8.07 15.84 -4.66
N GLY A 300 -8.86 15.68 -3.59
CA GLY A 300 -8.38 15.71 -2.21
C GLY A 300 -7.37 14.60 -1.87
N LYS A 301 -7.61 13.36 -2.33
CA LYS A 301 -6.67 12.22 -2.22
C LYS A 301 -5.31 12.55 -2.86
N LEU A 302 -5.32 13.09 -4.07
CA LEU A 302 -4.09 13.50 -4.76
C LEU A 302 -3.40 14.69 -4.08
N ALA A 303 -4.16 15.71 -3.66
CA ALA A 303 -3.61 16.90 -2.99
C ALA A 303 -2.96 16.58 -1.63
N ALA A 304 -3.55 15.66 -0.84
CA ALA A 304 -2.94 15.17 0.39
C ALA A 304 -1.62 14.42 0.13
N SER A 305 -1.55 13.65 -0.96
CA SER A 305 -0.32 12.97 -1.40
C SER A 305 0.75 13.98 -1.84
N LYS A 306 0.39 15.05 -2.56
CA LYS A 306 1.29 16.12 -2.97
C LYS A 306 1.86 16.89 -1.77
N ALA A 307 1.02 17.23 -0.79
CA ALA A 307 1.47 17.89 0.44
C ALA A 307 2.44 16.99 1.24
N SER A 308 2.11 15.71 1.40
CA SER A 308 2.96 14.73 2.09
C SER A 308 4.33 14.54 1.42
N PHE A 309 4.39 14.66 0.10
CA PHE A 309 5.65 14.65 -0.65
C PHE A 309 6.45 15.94 -0.42
N ASN A 310 5.81 17.11 -0.56
CA ASN A 310 6.47 18.41 -0.41
C ASN A 310 7.09 18.60 0.98
N ASP A 311 6.43 18.15 2.06
CA ASP A 311 6.97 18.21 3.42
C ASP A 311 8.34 17.50 3.53
N VAL A 312 8.54 16.39 2.80
CA VAL A 312 9.83 15.70 2.72
C VAL A 312 10.78 16.38 1.74
N TRP A 313 10.30 16.73 0.54
CA TRP A 313 11.13 17.33 -0.52
C TRP A 313 11.76 18.66 -0.10
N GLU A 314 11.01 19.58 0.50
CA GLU A 314 11.54 20.84 1.02
C GLU A 314 12.56 20.64 2.17
N THR A 315 12.51 19.49 2.85
CA THR A 315 13.48 19.14 3.92
C THR A 315 14.80 18.60 3.34
N VAL A 316 14.77 17.85 2.24
CA VAL A 316 15.96 17.15 1.69
C VAL A 316 16.52 17.76 0.40
N ARG A 317 15.83 18.69 -0.26
CA ARG A 317 16.17 19.24 -1.59
C ARG A 317 17.66 19.55 -1.74
N GLY A 318 18.22 20.37 -0.85
CA GLY A 318 19.61 20.83 -0.95
C GLY A 318 20.65 19.71 -0.83
N GLU A 319 20.34 18.63 -0.09
CA GLU A 319 21.21 17.45 0.00
C GLU A 319 21.11 16.60 -1.28
N VAL A 320 19.90 16.42 -1.82
CA VAL A 320 19.65 15.65 -3.04
C VAL A 320 20.23 16.35 -4.28
N GLU A 321 19.97 17.64 -4.46
CA GLU A 321 20.48 18.45 -5.57
C GLU A 321 22.02 18.50 -5.55
N ALA A 322 22.64 18.56 -4.38
CA ALA A 322 24.09 18.46 -4.21
C ALA A 322 24.62 17.06 -4.54
N ALA A 323 23.94 16.00 -4.10
CA ALA A 323 24.35 14.61 -4.34
C ALA A 323 24.34 14.23 -5.83
N ILE A 324 23.37 14.73 -6.60
CA ILE A 324 23.27 14.51 -8.06
C ILE A 324 23.91 15.66 -8.87
N ALA A 325 24.60 16.60 -8.25
CA ALA A 325 25.09 17.82 -8.91
C ALA A 325 25.99 17.55 -10.13
N SER A 326 26.74 16.44 -10.13
CA SER A 326 27.61 15.99 -11.21
C SER A 326 26.98 14.96 -12.17
N ASN A 327 25.76 14.50 -11.91
CA ASN A 327 25.08 13.46 -12.70
C ASN A 327 23.85 14.04 -13.41
N GLU A 328 24.06 14.53 -14.64
CA GLU A 328 23.02 15.14 -15.48
C GLU A 328 21.85 14.19 -15.75
N ALA A 329 22.12 12.90 -16.00
CA ALA A 329 21.06 11.91 -16.20
C ALA A 329 20.16 11.79 -14.96
N GLN A 330 20.74 11.69 -13.75
CA GLN A 330 19.94 11.63 -12.51
C GLN A 330 19.14 12.91 -12.26
N LYS A 331 19.60 14.09 -12.71
CA LYS A 331 18.78 15.32 -12.69
C LYS A 331 17.57 15.18 -13.59
N THR A 332 17.74 14.79 -14.86
CA THR A 332 16.61 14.57 -15.79
C THR A 332 15.61 13.54 -15.26
N LEU A 333 16.07 12.46 -14.61
CA LEU A 333 15.17 11.50 -13.96
C LEU A 333 14.41 12.13 -12.78
N LEU A 334 15.09 12.90 -11.92
CA LEU A 334 14.45 13.60 -10.81
C LEU A 334 13.43 14.64 -11.32
N ASP A 335 13.77 15.43 -12.33
CA ASP A 335 12.90 16.44 -12.93
C ASP A 335 11.65 15.81 -13.54
N ASN A 336 11.79 14.70 -14.28
CA ASN A 336 10.68 13.90 -14.80
C ASN A 336 9.72 13.46 -13.68
N ALA A 337 10.25 13.02 -12.54
CA ALA A 337 9.44 12.59 -11.40
C ALA A 337 8.81 13.77 -10.63
N LEU A 338 9.52 14.90 -10.51
CA LEU A 338 9.00 16.11 -9.88
C LEU A 338 7.86 16.74 -10.69
N ASP A 339 7.93 16.74 -12.02
CA ASP A 339 6.87 17.20 -12.92
C ASP A 339 5.54 16.46 -12.67
N VAL A 340 5.58 15.15 -12.41
CA VAL A 340 4.37 14.37 -12.02
C VAL A 340 3.73 14.95 -10.76
N VAL A 341 4.53 15.24 -9.72
CA VAL A 341 4.02 15.82 -8.47
C VAL A 341 3.59 17.28 -8.66
N GLN A 342 4.27 18.05 -9.52
CA GLN A 342 3.89 19.43 -9.86
C GLN A 342 2.52 19.48 -10.55
N LYS A 343 2.19 18.51 -11.40
CA LYS A 343 0.88 18.39 -12.08
C LYS A 343 -0.29 18.03 -11.16
N MET A 344 -0.05 17.29 -10.07
CA MET A 344 -1.08 16.91 -9.09
C MET A 344 -1.85 18.14 -8.54
N PRO A 345 -3.14 18.00 -8.17
CA PRO A 345 -3.89 19.08 -7.55
C PRO A 345 -3.29 19.52 -6.20
N THR A 346 -3.51 20.79 -5.87
CA THR A 346 -3.07 21.45 -4.62
C THR A 346 -4.18 21.58 -3.58
N ILE A 347 -5.44 21.59 -4.03
CA ILE A 347 -6.64 21.72 -3.22
C ILE A 347 -7.71 20.72 -3.68
N ALA A 348 -8.54 20.25 -2.75
CA ALA A 348 -9.66 19.35 -3.07
C ALA A 348 -10.77 20.05 -3.87
N ASN A 349 -10.97 21.34 -3.62
CA ASN A 349 -12.06 22.13 -4.20
C ASN A 349 -11.75 22.56 -5.63
N GLY A 350 -12.04 21.69 -6.60
CA GLY A 350 -12.28 22.14 -7.97
C GLY A 350 -13.56 23.00 -8.00
N GLY A 351 -13.50 24.16 -8.67
CA GLY A 351 -14.68 25.02 -8.76
C GLY A 351 -15.81 24.36 -9.55
N ASN A 352 -16.94 24.08 -8.89
CA ASN A 352 -18.18 23.44 -9.36
C ASN A 352 -18.23 21.88 -9.22
N PRO A 353 -19.01 21.33 -8.27
CA PRO A 353 -19.15 19.89 -8.05
C PRO A 353 -20.00 19.16 -9.13
N PHE A 354 -20.54 19.88 -10.12
CA PHE A 354 -21.32 19.32 -11.23
C PHE A 354 -20.61 19.32 -12.58
N GLY A 355 -19.28 19.51 -12.62
CA GLY A 355 -18.48 19.31 -13.84
C GLY A 355 -18.70 20.35 -14.95
N GLY A 356 -18.98 21.60 -14.59
CA GLY A 356 -18.89 22.72 -15.53
C GLY A 356 -17.42 23.13 -15.80
N PRO A 357 -17.12 23.76 -16.95
CA PRO A 357 -15.76 24.17 -17.27
C PRO A 357 -15.22 25.19 -16.26
N THR A 358 -14.10 24.85 -15.62
CA THR A 358 -13.36 25.77 -14.75
C THR A 358 -12.83 26.95 -15.57
N GLY A 359 -13.08 28.18 -15.12
CA GLY A 359 -12.52 29.38 -15.75
C GLY A 359 -10.99 29.38 -15.77
N PRO A 360 -10.35 30.21 -16.63
CA PRO A 360 -8.90 30.22 -16.82
C PRO A 360 -8.16 30.72 -15.57
N GLY A 361 -7.84 29.78 -14.68
CA GLY A 361 -7.16 30.05 -13.41
C GLY A 361 -6.56 28.76 -12.84
N ASN A 362 -5.32 28.45 -13.22
CA ASN A 362 -4.60 27.21 -12.89
C ASN A 362 -4.12 27.14 -11.41
N ALA A 363 -5.02 27.41 -10.45
CA ALA A 363 -4.71 27.38 -9.02
C ALA A 363 -4.95 26.00 -8.36
N ALA A 364 -5.81 25.16 -8.95
CA ALA A 364 -6.23 23.88 -8.37
C ALA A 364 -5.40 22.66 -8.80
N GLY A 365 -4.55 22.80 -9.84
CA GLY A 365 -3.92 21.69 -10.56
C GLY A 365 -4.89 20.91 -11.46
N GLN A 366 -4.38 19.99 -12.28
CA GLN A 366 -5.19 19.22 -13.23
C GLN A 366 -5.44 17.79 -12.73
N VAL A 367 -6.61 17.26 -13.05
CA VAL A 367 -6.99 15.87 -12.82
C VAL A 367 -7.66 15.36 -14.08
N ASP A 368 -7.19 14.21 -14.58
CA ASP A 368 -7.74 13.58 -15.77
C ASP A 368 -9.10 12.93 -15.45
N GLU A 369 -10.17 13.55 -15.95
CA GLU A 369 -11.54 13.05 -15.81
C GLU A 369 -11.84 11.79 -16.62
N SER A 370 -11.06 11.49 -17.66
CA SER A 370 -11.14 10.23 -18.39
C SER A 370 -10.53 9.12 -17.54
N ALA A 371 -9.30 9.30 -17.06
CA ALA A 371 -8.64 8.32 -16.19
C ALA A 371 -9.46 8.04 -14.92
N PHE A 372 -10.02 9.07 -14.29
CA PHE A 372 -10.92 8.92 -13.13
C PHE A 372 -12.10 7.96 -13.40
N LYS A 373 -12.67 7.99 -14.61
CA LYS A 373 -13.85 7.19 -15.02
C LYS A 373 -13.48 5.87 -15.68
N ASN A 374 -12.32 5.78 -16.33
CA ASN A 374 -11.99 4.71 -17.29
C ASN A 374 -10.75 3.89 -16.93
N MET A 375 -9.80 4.41 -16.14
CA MET A 375 -8.59 3.69 -15.75
C MET A 375 -8.94 2.65 -14.68
N TRP A 376 -8.88 1.37 -15.05
CA TRP A 376 -9.13 0.26 -14.14
C TRP A 376 -7.88 -0.12 -13.35
N ASN A 377 -8.08 -0.65 -12.16
CA ASN A 377 -7.02 -1.00 -11.24
C ASN A 377 -7.35 -2.35 -10.59
N PHE A 378 -6.44 -3.31 -10.73
CA PHE A 378 -6.59 -4.66 -10.19
C PHE A 378 -5.61 -4.86 -9.03
N ASN A 379 -6.12 -4.83 -7.80
CA ASN A 379 -5.35 -5.27 -6.63
C ASN A 379 -5.49 -6.78 -6.51
N LEU A 380 -4.39 -7.50 -6.50
CA LEU A 380 -4.35 -8.96 -6.44
C LEU A 380 -4.46 -9.44 -4.99
N ALA A 381 -4.90 -10.69 -4.83
CA ALA A 381 -4.72 -11.44 -3.59
C ALA A 381 -3.30 -12.01 -3.52
N ASP A 382 -2.83 -12.30 -2.30
CA ASP A 382 -1.66 -13.17 -2.07
C ASP A 382 -1.95 -14.56 -2.69
N ALA A 383 -0.97 -15.10 -3.42
CA ALA A 383 -1.12 -16.29 -4.25
C ALA A 383 -1.57 -17.56 -3.49
N ALA A 384 -1.36 -17.62 -2.17
CA ALA A 384 -1.88 -18.72 -1.34
C ALA A 384 -3.41 -18.65 -1.14
N PHE A 385 -4.03 -17.49 -1.39
CA PHE A 385 -5.46 -17.26 -1.24
C PHE A 385 -6.22 -17.03 -2.55
N GLY A 386 -5.58 -16.54 -3.61
CA GLY A 386 -6.30 -16.26 -4.86
C GLY A 386 -5.44 -15.83 -6.03
N PHE A 387 -6.10 -15.63 -7.18
CA PHE A 387 -5.48 -15.14 -8.41
C PHE A 387 -6.51 -14.43 -9.31
N LEU A 388 -6.00 -13.67 -10.27
CA LEU A 388 -6.72 -13.13 -11.42
C LEU A 388 -6.21 -13.83 -12.69
N VAL A 389 -7.07 -14.06 -13.67
CA VAL A 389 -6.68 -14.42 -15.03
C VAL A 389 -7.24 -13.38 -15.99
N LEU A 390 -6.39 -12.85 -16.86
CA LEU A 390 -6.81 -12.11 -18.05
C LEU A 390 -7.00 -13.14 -19.18
N GLU A 391 -8.21 -13.25 -19.70
CA GLU A 391 -8.53 -14.12 -20.83
C GLU A 391 -8.64 -13.26 -22.09
N ILE A 392 -7.81 -13.55 -23.09
CA ILE A 392 -7.51 -12.64 -24.20
C ILE A 392 -7.88 -13.30 -25.53
N GLU A 393 -8.89 -12.76 -26.21
CA GLU A 393 -9.42 -13.31 -27.47
C GLU A 393 -9.97 -12.20 -28.37
N ALA A 394 -9.64 -12.28 -29.67
CA ALA A 394 -10.16 -11.40 -30.72
C ALA A 394 -10.11 -9.89 -30.38
N GLY A 395 -9.00 -9.44 -29.77
CA GLY A 395 -8.82 -8.03 -29.40
C GLY A 395 -9.50 -7.61 -28.08
N ARG A 396 -10.02 -8.55 -27.29
CA ARG A 396 -10.70 -8.29 -26.01
C ARG A 396 -9.92 -8.89 -24.84
N ILE A 397 -10.02 -8.25 -23.68
CA ILE A 397 -9.49 -8.74 -22.40
C ILE A 397 -10.68 -8.94 -21.44
N ALA A 398 -11.00 -10.20 -21.13
CA ALA A 398 -11.94 -10.59 -20.09
C ALA A 398 -11.20 -10.93 -18.80
N THR A 399 -11.90 -10.98 -17.66
CA THR A 399 -11.28 -11.23 -16.34
C THR A 399 -11.99 -12.32 -15.54
N GLU A 400 -11.22 -13.31 -15.08
CA GLU A 400 -11.67 -14.36 -14.15
C GLU A 400 -10.92 -14.18 -12.82
N MET A 401 -11.62 -13.92 -11.72
CA MET A 401 -10.98 -13.75 -10.41
C MET A 401 -11.41 -14.86 -9.44
N ARG A 402 -10.43 -15.50 -8.78
CA ARG A 402 -10.63 -16.61 -7.85
C ARG A 402 -10.04 -16.29 -6.48
N ALA A 403 -10.79 -16.64 -5.43
CA ALA A 403 -10.35 -16.53 -4.03
C ALA A 403 -10.79 -17.77 -3.22
N GLN A 404 -10.01 -18.16 -2.22
CA GLN A 404 -10.31 -19.26 -1.29
C GLN A 404 -11.53 -18.97 -0.40
N GLY A 405 -11.76 -17.68 -0.10
CA GLY A 405 -12.90 -17.21 0.67
C GLY A 405 -12.70 -17.18 2.19
N PHE A 406 -13.75 -16.78 2.92
CA PHE A 406 -13.75 -16.77 4.39
C PHE A 406 -14.24 -18.11 4.97
N ASN A 407 -13.46 -18.71 5.87
CA ASN A 407 -13.87 -19.91 6.60
C ASN A 407 -14.78 -19.56 7.79
N PHE A 408 -16.10 -19.80 7.64
CA PHE A 408 -17.10 -19.61 8.69
C PHE A 408 -17.39 -20.84 9.55
N ALA A 409 -16.73 -21.99 9.33
CA ALA A 409 -17.05 -23.24 10.03
C ALA A 409 -16.89 -23.14 11.56
N HIS A 410 -16.02 -22.25 12.04
CA HIS A 410 -15.84 -21.92 13.46
C HIS A 410 -17.13 -21.44 14.16
N ARG A 411 -18.14 -20.98 13.42
CA ARG A 411 -19.45 -20.58 13.96
C ARG A 411 -20.38 -21.76 14.26
N GLY A 412 -20.06 -22.96 13.76
CA GLY A 412 -20.91 -24.15 13.87
C GLY A 412 -20.96 -24.83 15.25
N GLY A 413 -20.35 -24.24 16.29
CA GLY A 413 -20.35 -24.72 17.68
C GLY A 413 -19.54 -26.00 17.94
N LYS A 414 -19.37 -26.86 16.94
CA LYS A 414 -18.44 -28.00 16.98
C LYS A 414 -17.00 -27.47 16.92
N PRO A 415 -16.12 -27.82 17.86
CA PRO A 415 -14.70 -27.50 17.73
C PRO A 415 -14.16 -28.17 16.46
N PRO A 416 -13.25 -27.52 15.70
CA PRO A 416 -12.63 -28.17 14.56
C PRO A 416 -11.84 -29.38 15.06
N VAL A 417 -12.28 -30.58 14.67
CA VAL A 417 -11.51 -31.80 14.92
C VAL A 417 -10.19 -31.63 14.17
N PRO A 418 -9.02 -31.64 14.83
CA PRO A 418 -7.75 -31.55 14.12
C PRO A 418 -7.64 -32.76 13.20
N ALA A 419 -7.40 -32.53 11.92
CA ALA A 419 -7.17 -33.60 10.96
C ALA A 419 -5.84 -34.28 11.27
N VAL A 420 -5.88 -35.31 12.12
CA VAL A 420 -4.72 -36.16 12.43
C VAL A 420 -4.38 -36.96 11.18
N ALA A 421 -3.41 -36.48 10.41
CA ALA A 421 -2.83 -37.21 9.30
C ALA A 421 -2.04 -38.41 9.84
N GLY A 422 -2.72 -39.54 10.07
CA GLY A 422 -2.08 -40.76 10.57
C GLY A 422 -2.98 -41.71 11.35
N GLN A 423 -3.98 -42.31 10.69
CA GLN A 423 -4.41 -43.68 11.01
C GLN A 423 -4.70 -44.47 9.71
N PRO A 424 -4.57 -45.81 9.70
CA PRO A 424 -4.62 -46.60 8.47
C PRO A 424 -6.05 -46.80 7.95
N ASN A 425 -6.18 -46.97 6.63
CA ASN A 425 -7.42 -47.49 6.06
C ASN A 425 -7.72 -48.91 6.57
N PRO A 426 -9.00 -49.27 6.81
CA PRO A 426 -9.37 -50.66 7.06
C PRO A 426 -9.09 -51.54 5.83
N PRO A 427 -8.75 -52.83 6.02
CA PRO A 427 -8.37 -53.72 4.93
C PRO A 427 -9.54 -54.05 4.01
N VAL A 428 -9.28 -54.02 2.69
CA VAL A 428 -10.22 -54.50 1.66
C VAL A 428 -10.13 -56.04 1.58
N PRO A 429 -11.25 -56.78 1.62
CA PRO A 429 -11.24 -58.23 1.45
C PRO A 429 -10.73 -58.64 0.07
N THR A 430 -9.85 -59.65 0.01
CA THR A 430 -9.31 -60.21 -1.23
C THR A 430 -10.25 -61.24 -1.86
N GLY A 431 -10.44 -61.20 -3.18
CA GLY A 431 -11.47 -62.02 -3.86
C GLY A 431 -11.28 -62.21 -5.36
N THR A 432 -10.19 -62.88 -5.77
CA THR A 432 -9.97 -63.58 -7.08
C THR A 432 -10.05 -62.79 -8.42
N PRO A 433 -9.27 -63.16 -9.45
CA PRO A 433 -9.14 -62.39 -10.70
C PRO A 433 -10.13 -62.77 -11.81
N GLY A 434 -10.56 -61.81 -12.64
CA GLY A 434 -11.45 -62.05 -13.79
C GLY A 434 -11.55 -60.94 -14.84
N VAL A 435 -10.67 -60.99 -15.85
CA VAL A 435 -10.85 -60.64 -17.29
C VAL A 435 -11.63 -59.36 -17.71
N ALA A 436 -10.91 -58.49 -18.43
CA ALA A 436 -11.33 -57.54 -19.50
C ALA A 436 -12.06 -56.20 -19.18
N SER A 437 -11.71 -55.22 -20.03
CA SER A 437 -12.26 -53.85 -20.18
C SER A 437 -13.37 -53.82 -21.27
N PRO A 438 -14.00 -52.68 -21.67
CA PRO A 438 -13.77 -51.29 -21.27
C PRO A 438 -15.01 -50.35 -21.07
N ALA A 439 -14.72 -49.15 -20.54
CA ALA A 439 -15.31 -47.83 -20.84
C ALA A 439 -16.84 -47.57 -20.73
N ALA A 440 -17.20 -46.62 -19.85
CA ALA A 440 -18.32 -45.70 -20.00
C ALA A 440 -18.00 -44.33 -19.37
N ARG A 441 -18.59 -43.23 -19.88
CA ARG A 441 -18.42 -41.86 -19.32
C ARG A 441 -19.57 -41.53 -18.36
N PRO A 442 -19.34 -40.84 -17.22
CA PRO A 442 -20.41 -40.21 -16.45
C PRO A 442 -20.97 -38.99 -17.18
N ALA A 443 -22.30 -38.80 -17.15
CA ALA A 443 -22.97 -37.59 -17.64
C ALA A 443 -23.24 -36.58 -16.50
N VAL A 444 -23.49 -35.32 -16.86
CA VAL A 444 -23.83 -34.24 -15.92
C VAL A 444 -25.25 -34.38 -15.36
N PRO A 445 -25.48 -34.21 -14.05
CA PRO A 445 -26.83 -34.15 -13.48
C PRO A 445 -27.49 -32.78 -13.69
N GLN A 446 -28.76 -32.78 -14.12
CA GLN A 446 -29.58 -31.56 -14.26
C GLN A 446 -30.60 -31.46 -13.12
N PHE A 447 -30.88 -30.24 -12.65
CA PHE A 447 -31.86 -29.95 -11.59
C PHE A 447 -33.32 -30.05 -12.07
N GLY A 448 -34.23 -30.58 -11.25
CA GLY A 448 -35.66 -30.24 -11.36
C GLY A 448 -36.69 -31.22 -10.76
N GLN A 449 -37.49 -30.70 -9.82
CA GLN A 449 -38.85 -31.15 -9.43
C GLN A 449 -38.98 -32.50 -8.66
N ALA A 450 -40.19 -32.79 -8.14
CA ALA A 450 -40.37 -33.53 -6.87
C ALA A 450 -41.77 -34.18 -6.68
N GLN A 451 -41.99 -34.79 -5.50
CA GLN A 451 -43.19 -35.47 -4.94
C GLN A 451 -43.36 -36.97 -5.28
N PRO A 452 -44.14 -37.77 -4.49
CA PRO A 452 -44.52 -37.64 -3.06
C PRO A 452 -44.19 -38.92 -2.23
N VAL A 453 -44.57 -38.95 -0.93
CA VAL A 453 -44.37 -40.10 -0.01
C VAL A 453 -45.68 -40.47 0.71
N ALA A 454 -45.97 -41.77 0.89
CA ALA A 454 -47.03 -42.27 1.75
C ALA A 454 -46.72 -43.68 2.32
N GLY A 455 -47.03 -43.94 3.60
CA GLY A 455 -46.87 -45.24 4.27
C GLY A 455 -46.91 -45.14 5.81
N ARG A 456 -47.71 -45.99 6.47
CA ARG A 456 -48.01 -46.06 7.94
C ARG A 456 -48.16 -47.55 8.36
N PRO A 457 -48.34 -47.97 9.65
CA PRO A 457 -48.88 -47.30 10.87
C PRO A 457 -47.81 -47.18 12.00
N ALA A 458 -47.99 -47.25 13.35
CA ALA A 458 -49.09 -47.59 14.27
C ALA A 458 -48.94 -46.91 15.68
N ALA A 459 -49.72 -47.35 16.69
CA ALA A 459 -49.70 -46.89 18.10
C ALA A 459 -50.25 -48.01 19.05
N PRO A 460 -50.29 -47.83 20.39
CA PRO A 460 -51.53 -47.30 21.03
C PRO A 460 -51.41 -46.52 22.40
N GLN A 461 -52.33 -45.55 22.61
CA GLN A 461 -53.12 -45.18 23.85
C GLN A 461 -52.43 -44.99 25.25
N GLN A 462 -52.88 -44.20 26.25
CA GLN A 462 -54.01 -43.25 26.57
C GLN A 462 -53.63 -42.47 27.89
N PRO A 463 -54.40 -41.53 28.54
CA PRO A 463 -55.63 -40.79 28.19
C PRO A 463 -55.57 -39.23 28.48
N GLN A 464 -56.73 -38.58 28.70
CA GLN A 464 -57.12 -37.14 28.77
C GLN A 464 -56.90 -36.42 30.15
N PRO A 465 -57.23 -35.11 30.41
CA PRO A 465 -58.23 -34.21 29.76
C PRO A 465 -57.82 -32.72 29.46
N GLN A 466 -58.83 -31.90 29.11
CA GLN A 466 -58.82 -30.48 28.64
C GLN A 466 -59.61 -29.57 29.63
N PRO A 467 -59.68 -28.21 29.53
CA PRO A 467 -60.53 -27.52 28.53
C PRO A 467 -60.17 -26.05 28.11
N GLN A 468 -60.69 -25.59 26.94
CA GLN A 468 -61.30 -24.25 26.61
C GLN A 468 -60.56 -22.90 26.95
N GLN A 469 -60.84 -21.71 26.39
CA GLN A 469 -61.63 -21.09 25.29
C GLN A 469 -61.00 -19.69 25.00
N GLY A 470 -61.19 -18.94 23.91
CA GLY A 470 -61.87 -19.18 22.62
C GLY A 470 -62.12 -17.86 21.83
N GLN A 471 -62.09 -17.92 20.50
CA GLN A 471 -62.61 -16.93 19.52
C GLN A 471 -61.94 -15.53 19.44
N ALA A 472 -62.30 -14.65 18.48
CA ALA A 472 -62.01 -14.69 17.03
C ALA A 472 -62.70 -13.53 16.26
N LYS A 473 -61.98 -12.84 15.36
CA LYS A 473 -62.47 -12.33 14.03
C LYS A 473 -61.48 -11.40 13.31
N ALA A 474 -61.46 -11.52 11.98
CA ALA A 474 -61.18 -10.44 11.02
C ALA A 474 -62.56 -9.99 10.42
N PRO A 475 -62.72 -8.97 9.51
CA PRO A 475 -61.94 -8.83 8.26
C PRO A 475 -61.74 -7.42 7.64
N ALA A 476 -60.79 -7.37 6.69
CA ALA A 476 -60.85 -6.69 5.37
C ALA A 476 -60.98 -5.16 5.17
N ALA A 477 -60.61 -4.79 3.93
CA ALA A 477 -60.94 -3.60 3.12
C ALA A 477 -60.13 -2.29 3.28
N ALA A 478 -59.70 -1.77 2.13
CA ALA A 478 -59.34 -0.36 1.89
C ALA A 478 -60.47 0.31 1.06
N PRO A 479 -60.55 1.65 1.04
CA PRO A 479 -60.10 2.35 -0.17
C PRO A 479 -59.37 3.69 0.15
N ALA A 480 -59.15 4.53 -0.87
CA ALA A 480 -58.29 5.73 -0.80
C ALA A 480 -59.03 7.03 -1.13
N ARG A 481 -58.49 8.19 -0.66
CA ARG A 481 -58.33 9.51 -1.34
C ARG A 481 -58.21 10.71 -0.36
N THR A 482 -57.86 11.87 -0.93
CA THR A 482 -57.95 13.27 -0.45
C THR A 482 -57.10 13.76 0.74
N SER A 483 -56.29 14.79 0.46
CA SER A 483 -55.72 15.76 1.40
C SER A 483 -56.81 16.72 1.95
N PRO A 484 -56.53 17.49 3.02
CA PRO A 484 -56.25 18.93 2.80
C PRO A 484 -55.17 19.54 3.73
N VAL A 485 -54.89 20.83 3.52
CA VAL A 485 -53.88 21.66 4.22
C VAL A 485 -54.56 22.72 5.12
N PRO A 486 -54.04 23.02 6.32
CA PRO A 486 -54.31 24.27 7.06
C PRO A 486 -53.19 25.32 6.90
N VAL A 487 -53.52 26.61 7.03
CA VAL A 487 -52.67 27.79 6.73
C VAL A 487 -52.84 28.85 7.86
N ILE A 488 -52.17 30.03 7.74
CA ILE A 488 -52.42 31.32 8.46
C ILE A 488 -51.64 31.50 9.79
N PRO A 489 -51.04 32.68 10.14
CA PRO A 489 -50.66 33.87 9.36
C PRO A 489 -49.18 34.36 9.60
N LYS A 490 -48.85 35.59 9.12
CA LYS A 490 -47.59 36.32 9.33
C LYS A 490 -47.82 37.86 9.32
N PRO A 491 -47.16 38.64 10.20
CA PRO A 491 -46.89 40.09 10.02
C PRO A 491 -45.38 40.41 10.20
N ALA A 492 -44.83 41.61 9.95
CA ALA A 492 -45.11 42.69 8.98
C ALA A 492 -43.84 43.59 8.88
N THR A 493 -43.71 44.42 7.83
CA THR A 493 -42.50 45.23 7.49
C THR A 493 -42.47 46.61 8.20
N PRO A 494 -41.34 47.36 8.17
CA PRO A 494 -41.18 48.40 7.13
C PRO A 494 -39.74 48.61 6.60
N GLN A 495 -39.63 49.50 5.60
CA GLN A 495 -38.43 49.86 4.81
C GLN A 495 -38.33 51.40 4.72
N PRO A 496 -37.15 51.99 4.42
CA PRO A 496 -37.08 53.28 3.70
C PRO A 496 -36.30 53.21 2.37
N SER A 497 -36.45 54.27 1.56
CA SER A 497 -36.02 54.38 0.17
C SER A 497 -34.82 55.33 -0.04
N GLY A 498 -34.15 55.25 -1.20
CA GLY A 498 -33.16 56.25 -1.65
C GLY A 498 -33.68 57.14 -2.79
N PRO A 499 -32.84 58.06 -3.31
CA PRO A 499 -32.91 58.54 -4.69
C PRO A 499 -31.57 58.36 -5.43
N ALA A 500 -31.42 58.91 -6.66
CA ALA A 500 -30.36 58.54 -7.61
C ALA A 500 -29.81 59.70 -8.46
N ALA A 501 -28.85 59.35 -9.34
CA ALA A 501 -28.42 60.02 -10.59
C ALA A 501 -27.21 60.99 -10.59
N SER A 502 -26.65 61.14 -11.80
CA SER A 502 -25.51 61.98 -12.24
C SER A 502 -24.11 61.51 -11.79
N GLN A 503 -23.02 61.44 -12.57
CA GLN A 503 -22.57 61.79 -13.94
C GLN A 503 -21.31 62.71 -13.90
N HIS A 504 -20.51 62.62 -14.97
CA HIS A 504 -19.36 63.48 -15.34
C HIS A 504 -17.97 63.23 -14.70
N ALA A 505 -17.00 63.04 -15.61
CA ALA A 505 -15.57 63.37 -15.49
C ALA A 505 -15.35 64.72 -16.24
N PRO A 506 -14.12 65.22 -16.56
CA PRO A 506 -12.77 64.72 -16.28
C PRO A 506 -11.78 65.79 -15.74
N THR A 507 -10.51 65.42 -15.52
CA THR A 507 -9.34 66.16 -16.07
C THR A 507 -8.03 65.39 -15.87
N SER A 508 -7.18 65.44 -16.89
CA SER A 508 -5.71 65.25 -16.82
C SER A 508 -5.06 66.56 -17.31
N PRO A 509 -3.73 66.79 -17.18
CA PRO A 509 -2.81 66.22 -18.19
C PRO A 509 -1.34 65.97 -17.74
N GLU A 510 -0.60 65.19 -18.57
CA GLU A 510 0.83 65.37 -18.93
C GLU A 510 1.96 65.23 -17.85
N LYS A 511 3.22 64.83 -18.16
CA LYS A 511 3.90 64.37 -19.40
C LYS A 511 5.23 63.63 -19.08
N ALA A 512 5.73 62.80 -20.03
CA ALA A 512 7.16 62.56 -20.37
C ALA A 512 8.18 62.06 -19.30
N ALA A 513 9.30 61.40 -19.61
CA ALA A 513 9.78 60.69 -20.81
C ALA A 513 10.95 59.72 -20.41
N GLU A 514 11.53 59.02 -21.39
CA GLU A 514 12.56 57.97 -21.22
C GLU A 514 13.99 58.50 -21.02
N ALA A 515 14.85 57.72 -20.36
CA ALA A 515 16.31 57.70 -20.58
C ALA A 515 16.97 56.42 -20.00
N ASN A 516 18.14 56.04 -20.51
CA ASN A 516 18.89 54.83 -20.16
C ASN A 516 20.18 55.18 -19.39
N GLY A 517 20.67 54.33 -18.47
CA GLY A 517 21.94 54.59 -17.76
C GLY A 517 22.29 53.59 -16.66
N THR A 518 23.53 53.08 -16.65
CA THR A 518 24.00 52.02 -15.73
C THR A 518 25.02 52.51 -14.70
N SER A 519 24.76 52.26 -13.41
CA SER A 519 25.80 52.21 -12.37
C SER A 519 25.38 51.41 -11.14
N GLN A 520 26.33 50.66 -10.60
CA GLN A 520 26.34 50.08 -9.24
C GLN A 520 27.39 50.85 -8.40
N PRO A 521 27.46 50.67 -7.05
CA PRO A 521 26.51 50.04 -6.13
C PRO A 521 26.14 50.95 -4.92
N GLU A 522 25.14 50.56 -4.11
CA GLU A 522 25.25 50.42 -2.65
C GLU A 522 23.97 49.81 -2.02
N LYS A 523 24.07 49.29 -0.79
CA LYS A 523 22.94 48.72 -0.03
C LYS A 523 22.37 49.76 0.94
N PRO A 524 21.05 49.76 1.17
CA PRO A 524 20.60 49.48 2.54
C PRO A 524 19.31 48.65 2.68
N SER A 525 19.30 47.81 3.75
CA SER A 525 18.13 47.42 4.55
C SER A 525 16.86 46.87 3.86
N GLU A 526 16.75 45.55 3.76
CA GLU A 526 15.44 44.88 3.70
C GLU A 526 14.68 45.03 5.03
N SER A 527 13.40 45.42 4.96
CA SER A 527 12.46 45.30 6.07
C SER A 527 11.61 44.03 5.89
N PRO A 528 11.62 43.06 6.83
CA PRO A 528 10.95 41.78 6.64
C PRO A 528 9.42 41.89 6.72
N MET A 529 8.72 41.25 5.78
CA MET A 529 7.25 41.14 5.84
C MET A 529 6.78 40.23 6.99
N PRO A 530 5.57 40.44 7.55
CA PRO A 530 5.16 39.74 8.77
C PRO A 530 4.89 38.24 8.56
N ARG A 531 5.36 37.41 9.49
CA ARG A 531 4.91 36.02 9.61
C ARG A 531 3.51 35.99 10.26
N PRO A 532 2.58 35.13 9.83
CA PRO A 532 1.27 34.99 10.48
C PRO A 532 1.42 34.47 11.90
N GLU A 533 0.84 35.16 12.87
CA GLU A 533 0.96 34.81 14.28
C GLU A 533 0.18 33.52 14.61
N LYS A 534 0.90 32.49 15.06
CA LYS A 534 0.27 31.34 15.71
C LYS A 534 -0.33 31.78 17.04
N LYS A 535 -1.63 31.55 17.21
CA LYS A 535 -2.36 31.82 18.46
C LYS A 535 -1.77 30.97 19.60
N GLN A 536 -0.94 31.58 20.45
CA GLN A 536 -0.28 30.90 21.58
C GLN A 536 -1.32 30.50 22.63
N SER A 537 -1.14 29.33 23.26
CA SER A 537 -1.98 28.89 24.37
C SER A 537 -1.43 29.40 25.71
N ASN A 538 -2.28 29.39 26.73
CA ASN A 538 -1.91 29.59 28.14
C ASN A 538 -1.29 28.31 28.77
N GLY A 539 -0.77 27.39 27.96
CA GLY A 539 -0.17 26.13 28.39
C GLY A 539 1.29 26.00 27.99
N LEU A 540 2.10 25.41 28.87
CA LEU A 540 3.47 24.99 28.60
C LEU A 540 3.59 23.46 28.58
N PHE A 541 4.13 22.92 27.50
CA PHE A 541 4.47 21.50 27.40
C PHE A 541 5.86 21.26 27.99
N VAL A 542 5.92 20.45 29.05
CA VAL A 542 7.12 20.04 29.76
C VAL A 542 7.44 18.60 29.39
N SER A 543 8.68 18.33 28.99
CA SER A 543 9.16 17.01 28.54
C SER A 543 10.43 16.58 29.26
N ASN A 544 10.69 15.26 29.28
CA ASN A 544 11.79 14.62 30.02
C ASN A 544 11.71 14.77 31.56
N VAL A 545 10.51 14.67 32.15
CA VAL A 545 10.31 14.75 33.61
C VAL A 545 9.42 13.62 34.11
N ASP A 546 9.84 12.91 35.16
CA ASP A 546 9.23 11.64 35.59
C ASP A 546 7.86 11.80 36.30
N ASN A 547 7.67 12.89 37.04
CA ASN A 547 6.51 13.10 37.89
C ASN A 547 6.14 14.58 38.06
N GLU A 548 4.92 14.83 38.53
CA GLU A 548 4.29 16.15 38.60
C GLU A 548 4.95 17.09 39.62
N GLN A 549 5.51 16.54 40.71
CA GLN A 549 6.26 17.33 41.69
C GLN A 549 7.57 17.83 41.07
N ALA A 550 8.33 16.95 40.40
CA ALA A 550 9.53 17.33 39.66
C ALA A 550 9.24 18.33 38.52
N VAL A 551 8.02 18.34 37.95
CA VAL A 551 7.61 19.40 37.01
C VAL A 551 7.39 20.74 37.73
N ARG A 552 6.70 20.74 38.88
CA ARG A 552 6.50 21.95 39.69
C ARG A 552 7.83 22.55 40.15
N ASP A 553 8.81 21.72 40.49
CA ASP A 553 10.12 22.17 40.98
C ASP A 553 11.05 22.73 39.89
N LEU A 554 10.64 22.72 38.62
CA LEU A 554 11.30 23.48 37.54
C LEU A 554 10.89 24.96 37.51
N PHE A 555 9.80 25.35 38.19
CA PHE A 555 9.31 26.74 38.20
C PHE A 555 9.72 27.46 39.50
N PRO A 556 10.02 28.77 39.46
CA PRO A 556 10.20 29.57 40.68
C PRO A 556 8.88 29.69 41.45
N GLU A 557 8.93 29.93 42.75
CA GLU A 557 7.74 29.93 43.62
C GLU A 557 6.64 30.90 43.15
N GLU A 558 7.04 32.07 42.64
CA GLU A 558 6.14 33.04 42.00
C GLU A 558 5.28 32.44 40.89
N ASP A 559 5.81 31.49 40.12
CA ASP A 559 5.09 30.86 39.00
C ASP A 559 4.48 29.52 39.42
N LYS A 560 5.05 28.80 40.40
CA LYS A 560 4.38 27.64 41.03
C LYS A 560 2.99 28.02 41.55
N ALA A 561 2.86 29.22 42.13
CA ALA A 561 1.60 29.77 42.64
C ALA A 561 0.55 30.09 41.54
N LYS A 562 0.97 30.19 40.27
CA LYS A 562 0.11 30.51 39.11
C LYS A 562 -0.27 29.28 38.27
N ILE A 563 0.20 28.09 38.64
CA ILE A 563 -0.17 26.83 37.96
C ILE A 563 -1.62 26.48 38.30
N VAL A 564 -2.53 26.77 37.38
CA VAL A 564 -3.97 26.47 37.49
C VAL A 564 -4.22 24.97 37.36
N LYS A 565 -3.48 24.30 36.48
CA LYS A 565 -3.63 22.86 36.21
C LYS A 565 -2.32 22.25 35.73
N LEU A 566 -2.11 20.97 36.07
CA LEU A 566 -1.02 20.16 35.57
C LEU A 566 -1.61 18.84 35.06
N ASP A 567 -1.53 18.59 33.74
CA ASP A 567 -2.03 17.39 33.08
C ASP A 567 -0.88 16.46 32.68
N LYS A 568 -1.01 15.16 32.91
CA LYS A 568 0.01 14.17 32.52
C LYS A 568 -0.15 13.72 31.07
N TRP A 569 0.86 14.00 30.24
CA TRP A 569 0.85 13.77 28.79
C TRP A 569 1.81 12.63 28.38
N GLY A 570 1.59 11.46 28.97
CA GLY A 570 2.40 10.25 28.77
C GLY A 570 3.32 9.95 29.96
N LYS A 571 4.39 9.16 29.73
CA LYS A 571 5.26 8.69 30.82
C LYS A 571 6.20 9.76 31.37
N TYR A 572 6.72 10.64 30.49
CA TYR A 572 7.77 11.62 30.79
C TYR A 572 7.43 13.06 30.37
N ASN A 573 6.16 13.34 30.02
CA ASN A 573 5.73 14.68 29.61
C ASN A 573 4.46 15.09 30.35
N HIS A 574 4.30 16.39 30.54
CA HIS A 574 3.19 17.01 31.27
C HIS A 574 2.85 18.36 30.61
N VAL A 575 1.63 18.85 30.79
CA VAL A 575 1.19 20.19 30.36
C VAL A 575 0.86 21.02 31.60
N VAL A 576 1.42 22.21 31.69
CA VAL A 576 1.26 23.16 32.80
C VAL A 576 0.44 24.34 32.29
N MET A 577 -0.74 24.55 32.87
CA MET A 577 -1.68 25.60 32.46
C MET A 577 -1.66 26.78 33.43
N PHE A 578 -1.66 27.98 32.89
CA PHE A 578 -1.72 29.27 33.61
C PHE A 578 -3.05 29.99 33.33
N ASN A 579 -3.37 31.08 34.03
CA ASN A 579 -4.63 31.80 33.80
C ASN A 579 -4.62 32.55 32.46
N SER A 580 -3.45 33.03 32.03
CA SER A 580 -3.30 33.81 30.80
C SER A 580 -2.09 33.38 29.95
N VAL A 581 -2.06 33.86 28.70
CA VAL A 581 -0.93 33.60 27.78
C VAL A 581 0.32 34.35 28.22
N GLU A 582 0.14 35.53 28.82
CA GLU A 582 1.19 36.38 29.38
C GLU A 582 1.84 35.72 30.60
N GLU A 583 1.07 35.07 31.48
CA GLU A 583 1.60 34.27 32.59
C GLU A 583 2.42 33.08 32.07
N ALA A 584 1.87 32.31 31.12
CA ALA A 584 2.58 31.20 30.49
C ALA A 584 3.87 31.65 29.79
N LYS A 585 3.83 32.80 29.11
CA LYS A 585 5.00 33.43 28.48
C LYS A 585 6.05 33.82 29.51
N ALA A 586 5.67 34.52 30.58
CA ALA A 586 6.61 34.92 31.63
C ALA A 586 7.23 33.71 32.34
N ALA A 587 6.44 32.69 32.65
CA ALA A 587 6.92 31.44 33.24
C ALA A 587 7.87 30.66 32.32
N LEU A 588 7.67 30.71 30.99
CA LEU A 588 8.63 30.19 30.02
C LEU A 588 9.88 31.09 29.93
N ASP A 589 9.72 32.40 29.88
CA ASP A 589 10.84 33.34 29.70
C ASP A 589 11.80 33.31 30.89
N ARG A 590 11.32 33.08 32.12
CA ARG A 590 12.17 32.83 33.31
C ARG A 590 12.93 31.50 33.30
N GLN A 591 12.61 30.54 32.42
CA GLN A 591 13.33 29.25 32.39
C GLN A 591 14.79 29.41 31.93
N PRO A 592 15.74 28.63 32.49
CA PRO A 592 17.11 28.53 32.00
C PRO A 592 17.16 28.24 30.48
N PRO A 593 18.14 28.78 29.75
CA PRO A 593 18.24 28.58 28.30
C PRO A 593 18.47 27.11 27.90
N GLU A 594 18.95 26.27 28.83
CA GLU A 594 19.02 24.81 28.64
C GLU A 594 17.65 24.15 28.58
N HIS A 595 16.67 24.61 29.39
CA HIS A 595 15.31 24.08 29.38
C HIS A 595 14.48 24.54 28.17
N LYS A 596 15.01 25.45 27.35
CA LYS A 596 14.35 25.94 26.12
C LYS A 596 14.84 25.22 24.85
N LYS A 597 15.70 24.20 24.99
CA LYS A 597 16.30 23.45 23.88
C LYS A 597 16.11 21.94 24.08
N PRO A 598 15.79 21.17 23.01
CA PRO A 598 15.73 19.71 23.11
C PRO A 598 17.11 19.12 23.42
N THR A 599 17.16 18.07 24.22
CA THR A 599 18.40 17.33 24.51
C THR A 599 18.93 16.65 23.23
N PRO A 600 20.23 16.82 22.87
CA PRO A 600 20.82 16.10 21.74
C PRO A 600 20.80 14.58 21.91
N PRO A 601 20.78 13.80 20.81
CA PRO A 601 20.92 12.34 20.87
C PRO A 601 22.18 11.91 21.63
N GLY A 602 22.06 10.85 22.45
CA GLY A 602 23.17 10.27 23.21
C GLY A 602 23.49 10.95 24.55
N GLN A 603 22.91 12.11 24.87
CA GLN A 603 23.09 12.77 26.18
C GLN A 603 22.02 12.36 27.21
N PRO A 604 22.31 12.46 28.53
CA PRO A 604 21.30 12.24 29.56
C PRO A 604 20.15 13.24 29.42
N ARG A 605 18.90 12.73 29.52
CA ARG A 605 17.68 13.51 29.28
C ARG A 605 17.61 14.73 30.21
N LYS A 606 17.61 15.93 29.64
CA LYS A 606 17.36 17.19 30.37
C LYS A 606 15.89 17.61 30.20
N PRO A 607 15.27 18.25 31.22
CA PRO A 607 13.96 18.86 31.08
C PRO A 607 13.92 19.85 29.91
N ASN A 608 12.84 19.84 29.14
CA ASN A 608 12.65 20.75 28.01
C ASN A 608 11.20 21.25 27.96
N ILE A 609 11.04 22.57 27.90
CA ILE A 609 9.80 23.32 28.11
C ILE A 609 9.57 24.27 26.94
N LYS A 610 8.35 24.26 26.40
CA LYS A 610 7.90 25.12 25.30
C LYS A 610 6.41 25.41 25.41
N PHE A 611 5.88 26.36 24.63
CA PHE A 611 4.43 26.51 24.50
C PHE A 611 3.76 25.22 24.04
N PHE A 612 2.60 24.93 24.62
CA PHE A 612 1.74 23.82 24.23
C PHE A 612 0.93 24.22 22.99
N GLU A 613 1.33 23.73 21.81
CA GLU A 613 0.44 23.70 20.65
C GLU A 613 -0.64 22.64 20.91
N ASP A 614 -1.85 23.05 21.28
CA ASP A 614 -3.01 22.16 21.20
C ASP A 614 -3.34 21.91 19.73
N ARG A 615 -2.69 20.88 19.17
CA ARG A 615 -3.01 20.34 17.84
C ARG A 615 -4.32 19.58 17.96
N GLY A 616 -5.40 20.35 17.93
CA GLY A 616 -6.77 19.97 18.29
C GLY A 616 -7.09 18.51 17.99
N SER A 617 -7.25 17.75 19.08
CA SER A 617 -7.43 16.30 19.09
C SER A 617 -8.32 15.82 17.94
N HIS A 618 -7.73 15.11 16.98
CA HIS A 618 -8.45 14.47 15.87
C HIS A 618 -9.20 13.21 16.34
N ARG A 619 -10.13 13.42 17.28
CA ARG A 619 -11.28 12.57 17.59
C ARG A 619 -12.58 13.27 17.14
N GLY A 620 -12.52 13.94 15.99
CA GLY A 620 -13.69 14.44 15.29
C GLY A 620 -14.41 13.31 14.57
N ASN A 621 -15.38 12.68 15.23
CA ASN A 621 -16.42 11.93 14.52
C ASN A 621 -17.30 12.92 13.72
N ALA A 622 -18.03 12.42 12.72
CA ALA A 622 -18.99 13.23 11.96
C ALA A 622 -20.01 13.90 12.90
N GLY A 623 -20.40 15.14 12.54
CA GLY A 623 -21.18 16.01 13.42
C GLY A 623 -22.60 15.50 13.71
N THR A 624 -23.13 15.87 14.88
CA THR A 624 -24.55 15.74 15.20
C THR A 624 -25.02 17.03 15.87
N TRP A 625 -26.14 17.58 15.40
CA TRP A 625 -26.73 18.78 15.98
C TRP A 625 -27.40 18.51 17.34
N GLN A 626 -27.60 19.60 18.09
CA GLN A 626 -28.24 19.76 19.41
C GLN A 626 -29.15 18.62 19.92
N SER A 627 -28.91 18.25 21.18
CA SER A 627 -29.83 17.45 22.01
C SER A 627 -31.01 18.27 22.52
N SER A 628 -32.22 17.70 22.53
CA SER A 628 -33.29 18.13 23.44
C SER A 628 -34.17 16.96 23.91
N ASN A 629 -34.69 17.10 25.13
CA ASN A 629 -35.25 16.06 26.02
C ASN A 629 -36.31 15.09 25.43
N ARG A 630 -36.09 13.78 25.63
CA ARG A 630 -36.93 12.91 26.51
C ARG A 630 -36.26 11.55 26.76
N GLY A 631 -36.43 11.00 27.97
CA GLY A 631 -35.69 9.82 28.43
C GLY A 631 -36.35 8.47 28.15
N GLY A 632 -35.67 7.38 28.51
CA GLY A 632 -36.16 6.00 28.43
C GLY A 632 -35.02 4.98 28.59
N ASN A 633 -34.99 4.27 29.73
CA ASN A 633 -34.00 3.23 30.03
C ASN A 633 -34.36 1.90 29.35
N THR A 634 -33.38 1.21 28.72
CA THR A 634 -33.22 -0.26 28.75
C THR A 634 -31.84 -0.65 28.18
N SER A 635 -31.28 -1.77 28.66
CA SER A 635 -29.92 -2.23 28.40
C SER A 635 -29.76 -3.15 27.18
N GLN A 636 -28.68 -2.97 26.41
CA GLN A 636 -28.02 -4.05 25.66
C GLN A 636 -26.54 -3.72 25.38
N ARG A 637 -25.68 -4.75 25.32
CA ARG A 637 -24.25 -4.62 24.96
C ARG A 637 -24.07 -4.78 23.45
N GLY A 638 -23.67 -3.72 22.76
CA GLY A 638 -23.12 -3.79 21.40
C GLY A 638 -21.61 -4.04 21.41
N TYR A 639 -21.11 -4.84 20.46
CA TYR A 639 -19.67 -4.99 20.20
C TYR A 639 -19.18 -3.89 19.26
N GLN A 640 -17.98 -3.35 19.50
CA GLN A 640 -17.29 -2.43 18.59
C GLN A 640 -15.86 -2.93 18.36
N SER A 641 -15.55 -3.34 17.13
CA SER A 641 -14.23 -3.85 16.75
C SER A 641 -13.29 -2.70 16.36
N GLY A 642 -12.30 -2.42 17.19
CA GLY A 642 -11.22 -1.49 16.85
C GLY A 642 -10.10 -2.15 16.03
N GLY A 643 -9.50 -1.38 15.12
CA GLY A 643 -8.17 -1.69 14.57
C GLY A 643 -7.08 -1.06 15.44
N ALA A 644 -5.86 -1.60 15.37
CA ALA A 644 -4.68 -1.04 16.03
C ALA A 644 -3.39 -1.48 15.31
N SER A 645 -2.37 -0.60 15.34
CA SER A 645 -0.97 -1.01 15.21
C SER A 645 -0.35 -1.09 16.60
N ASP A 646 0.61 -2.01 16.77
CA ASP A 646 1.68 -2.01 17.78
C ASP A 646 1.43 -1.43 19.18
N SER A 647 1.17 -2.30 20.17
CA SER A 647 2.20 -2.63 21.19
C SER A 647 1.73 -3.62 22.28
N GLU A 648 2.69 -4.44 22.73
CA GLU A 648 2.81 -5.25 23.96
C GLU A 648 1.60 -5.94 24.64
N GLY A 649 1.81 -7.23 24.98
CA GLY A 649 1.84 -7.60 26.40
C GLY A 649 0.57 -8.13 27.08
N GLY A 650 -0.43 -8.62 26.35
CA GLY A 650 -1.67 -9.12 26.95
C GLY A 650 -1.49 -10.29 27.94
N ARG A 651 -2.05 -10.18 29.15
CA ARG A 651 -2.28 -11.31 30.08
C ARG A 651 -3.64 -11.27 30.77
N GLY A 652 -4.53 -12.15 30.29
CA GLY A 652 -5.59 -12.80 31.05
C GLY A 652 -5.68 -14.25 30.53
N ARG A 653 -6.19 -15.24 31.27
CA ARG A 653 -6.88 -15.22 32.57
C ARG A 653 -6.80 -16.64 33.14
N GLY A 654 -6.57 -16.80 34.44
CA GLY A 654 -6.56 -18.12 35.07
C GLY A 654 -6.55 -17.98 36.59
N GLY A 655 -7.63 -18.41 37.25
CA GLY A 655 -7.73 -18.40 38.70
C GLY A 655 -8.16 -19.77 39.20
N PHE A 656 -7.49 -20.26 40.25
CA PHE A 656 -7.97 -21.35 41.08
C PHE A 656 -7.69 -21.01 42.55
N SER A 657 -8.57 -21.45 43.44
CA SER A 657 -8.58 -21.08 44.86
C SER A 657 -8.14 -22.24 45.75
N GLY A 658 -7.34 -21.99 46.79
CA GLY A 658 -7.03 -23.03 47.79
C GLY A 658 -5.87 -22.77 48.74
N ARG A 659 -6.20 -22.32 49.95
CA ARG A 659 -5.50 -22.48 51.25
C ARG A 659 -4.05 -23.03 51.27
N GLY A 660 -3.12 -22.28 51.87
CA GLY A 660 -1.85 -22.77 52.43
C GLY A 660 -1.25 -21.81 53.47
N ARG A 661 -0.66 -22.32 54.56
CA ARG A 661 0.02 -21.54 55.63
C ARG A 661 1.43 -22.09 55.88
N GLY A 662 2.39 -21.22 56.22
CA GLY A 662 3.78 -21.55 56.61
C GLY A 662 4.77 -20.59 55.93
N ARG A 663 5.67 -19.82 56.56
CA ARG A 663 6.44 -19.88 57.84
C ARG A 663 7.76 -20.67 57.73
N GLY A 664 8.88 -19.98 57.93
CA GLY A 664 10.27 -20.45 57.76
C GLY A 664 10.96 -19.65 56.64
N ASP A 665 11.97 -18.78 56.81
CA ASP A 665 13.09 -18.62 57.78
C ASP A 665 14.38 -19.40 57.42
N ARG A 666 15.53 -18.77 57.70
CA ARG A 666 16.94 -19.13 57.40
C ARG A 666 17.35 -18.95 55.92
N GLY A 667 18.54 -18.43 55.57
CA GLY A 667 19.56 -17.75 56.39
C GLY A 667 20.99 -18.29 56.25
N ARG A 668 21.72 -17.88 55.19
CA ARG A 668 23.20 -18.01 55.03
C ARG A 668 23.65 -17.15 53.83
N GLY A 669 24.82 -16.50 53.79
CA GLY A 669 25.84 -16.26 54.83
C GLY A 669 27.27 -16.23 54.25
N GLY A 670 27.93 -15.06 54.20
CA GLY A 670 29.27 -14.84 53.61
C GLY A 670 29.21 -13.93 52.36
N ARG A 671 29.88 -12.76 52.21
CA ARG A 671 31.01 -12.08 52.90
C ARG A 671 32.39 -12.72 52.63
N GLY A 672 33.34 -12.11 51.90
CA GLY A 672 33.28 -10.96 50.98
C GLY A 672 34.58 -10.13 50.87
N GLY A 673 34.75 -9.36 49.77
CA GLY A 673 35.75 -8.28 49.61
C GLY A 673 37.12 -8.64 48.99
N ARG A 674 38.05 -7.70 48.70
CA ARG A 674 37.93 -6.24 48.41
C ARG A 674 39.30 -5.66 47.92
N GLY A 675 39.33 -4.97 46.77
CA GLY A 675 40.47 -4.13 46.31
C GLY A 675 41.68 -4.87 45.69
N GLY A 676 42.62 -4.21 44.98
CA GLY A 676 42.59 -2.82 44.49
C GLY A 676 43.92 -2.27 43.91
N PHE A 677 43.82 -1.43 42.87
CA PHE A 677 44.71 -0.32 42.42
C PHE A 677 46.26 -0.43 42.41
N ASN A 678 46.86 -0.29 41.20
CA ASN A 678 47.91 0.68 40.79
C ASN A 678 48.83 0.12 39.67
N LYS A 679 49.59 0.88 38.87
CA LYS A 679 49.52 2.28 38.34
C LYS A 679 50.75 2.51 37.44
N GLY A 680 50.61 3.02 36.21
CA GLY A 680 51.77 3.56 35.45
C GLY A 680 51.72 3.44 33.91
N GLY A 681 52.37 4.41 33.27
CA GLY A 681 52.82 4.50 31.87
C GLY A 681 53.90 5.62 31.83
N PRO A 682 54.26 6.25 30.69
CA PRO A 682 53.91 5.95 29.29
C PRO A 682 55.10 5.94 28.29
N THR A 683 54.92 5.31 27.13
CA THR A 683 55.72 5.46 25.87
C THR A 683 54.77 5.10 24.71
N SER A 684 54.38 6.00 23.79
CA SER A 684 55.12 6.72 22.72
C SER A 684 55.20 5.94 21.39
N ASP A 685 54.87 6.68 20.32
CA ASP A 685 55.16 6.47 18.89
C ASP A 685 54.44 5.37 18.09
N SER A 686 53.57 5.83 17.17
CA SER A 686 53.26 5.19 15.89
C SER A 686 54.10 5.83 14.78
N PRO A 687 54.24 5.19 13.60
CA PRO A 687 54.12 5.98 12.38
C PRO A 687 53.32 5.30 11.26
N ALA A 688 52.85 6.13 10.33
CA ALA A 688 52.31 5.80 9.02
C ALA A 688 52.42 7.05 8.13
N PRO A 689 52.14 7.00 6.82
CA PRO A 689 52.39 5.95 5.84
C PRO A 689 53.44 6.42 4.79
N SER A 690 53.68 5.65 3.72
CA SER A 690 54.44 6.14 2.55
C SER A 690 53.79 5.74 1.22
N THR A 691 54.04 6.55 0.19
CA THR A 691 53.45 6.47 -1.15
C THR A 691 54.50 6.15 -2.21
N SER A 692 54.10 5.48 -3.29
CA SER A 692 54.87 5.45 -4.54
C SER A 692 53.96 5.27 -5.76
N THR A 693 54.29 5.96 -6.84
CA THR A 693 53.65 5.86 -8.17
C THR A 693 54.50 5.03 -9.13
N PRO A 694 53.92 4.43 -10.18
CA PRO A 694 54.66 3.68 -11.17
C PRO A 694 55.25 4.58 -12.28
N SER A 695 56.46 4.23 -12.72
CA SER A 695 57.01 4.61 -14.03
C SER A 695 57.54 3.33 -14.70
N GLY A 696 57.22 3.14 -15.98
CA GLY A 696 57.51 1.91 -16.72
C GLY A 696 58.55 2.09 -17.82
N GLU A 697 58.86 1.01 -18.54
CA GLU A 697 59.85 1.05 -19.62
C GLU A 697 59.53 0.04 -20.74
N LYS A 698 59.77 0.44 -22.00
CA LYS A 698 59.85 -0.42 -23.19
C LYS A 698 60.68 0.30 -24.25
N PRO A 699 61.74 -0.33 -24.77
CA PRO A 699 61.93 -0.27 -26.22
C PRO A 699 62.50 -1.57 -26.85
N ALA A 700 61.99 -1.91 -28.02
CA ALA A 700 62.65 -2.71 -29.06
C ALA A 700 61.92 -2.43 -30.39
N ALA A 701 62.64 -2.39 -31.53
CA ALA A 701 62.13 -1.79 -32.76
C ALA A 701 62.50 -2.55 -34.04
N ALA A 702 61.58 -2.48 -35.02
CA ALA A 702 61.73 -2.69 -36.47
C ALA A 702 60.38 -2.22 -37.11
N GLY A 703 60.28 -1.78 -38.35
CA GLY A 703 61.27 -1.53 -39.42
C GLY A 703 60.50 -1.17 -40.71
N ASP A 704 61.07 -0.40 -41.63
CA ASP A 704 60.33 0.23 -42.74
C ASP A 704 59.77 -0.75 -43.80
N ALA A 705 58.53 -0.49 -44.24
CA ALA A 705 57.99 -0.75 -45.58
C ALA A 705 56.67 0.03 -45.79
#